data_AF-A0A075MY36-F1
#
_entry.id   AF-A0A075MY36-F1
#
_cell.length_a   1.000
_cell.length_b   1.000
_cell.length_c   1.000
_cell.angle_alpha   90.00
_cell.angle_beta   90.00
_cell.angle_gamma   90.00
#
_symmetry.space_group_name_H-M   'P 1'
#
loop_
_entity.id
_entity.type
_entity.pdbx_description
1 polymer ?
#
loop_
_entity_poly.entity_id
_entity_poly.type
_entity_poly.pdbx_seq_one_letter_code
_entity_poly.pdbx_strand_id
1 'polypeptide(L)'
;MPKLHVGRQAADDNNKFEIDVASLTKHAIILGATGSGKTVLSKVLVEEAALQGIPTFAIDPKGDIGNLAFKSANFDFSRWSEKEADALKTDRVEYAKSLQKAYADRMAEFAVRQDAQAEFAKTVTVRIFTPKSSAGLPVGISPDLSAPKDFSKLLENDVSATADLLDLTSYNLLRLAGYGEGDRKEITFVSALLEDAWKSGQSVTVKDLIRKIESPPISTVGSLHVSDVLGDKDRRKLVTRINLLVSDPKLRSWSAAESLDFSELMKGPSINVLDLRNIQSEQEKHLFVELVLQRLFQWLIKQGSAQTLRYLLYFDEIAGYCPPVREPPSKKLLLLLIKQARAFGLGLLLASQNAVDLDYKVISNANVRFIGRLGAQRDIQRVSVGLELDSFAEKEISRLKAGEFFCNMFDPKFRGVIKSRWTLTYHRGPLENGEIAELMEGMKEKEKEKSQPSAAEQQEKITTTVALEEEKSAEEEEEKLLPKPEEKEIHHDPLVAAAGGAHATTFVQLERKFEPKNLQSFAKLGNNVSSIKVLSTEQEEVFHPVFELSASVFEKGYARQSLDKLEELAAFESQLVPLPAAHTLAPQRAVPAEARRKAEEKWNGELEKRTATLKADLQAKFDVIMEEKRVEHIAEKQARPKAKIANIDASIARLQEALNAELDSIKDQERLYKQLKKEKAKKSRLISAENRIETKKQKAVATRRKIEQLHTDRQALEDKLAEIEEEENEKFHDALSQVKSKSGFAVTGWLIETVYRARITVNDNKEHAGDVRWSSYTGRGTWGRCSVCSVPLESGSACNCGNLMCNHHLAYCKACLEPACMDHRALCYICNSTFCARHSAKCELCSLSACTSHSGACSVCNRKVCSNCSQKRGLIKREIVCRSCLSSSSL
;
A
#
# COMPACT_ATOMS: atom_id res chain seq x y z
N MET A 1 17.16 12.37 3.09
CA MET A 1 15.77 12.56 3.53
C MET A 1 15.64 12.07 4.97
N PRO A 2 14.76 12.65 5.81
CA PRO A 2 14.54 12.17 7.16
C PRO A 2 14.06 10.72 7.13
N LYS A 3 14.62 9.92 8.03
CA LYS A 3 14.39 8.48 8.16
C LYS A 3 13.78 8.17 9.51
N LEU A 4 12.80 7.28 9.52
CA LEU A 4 12.12 6.80 10.71
C LEU A 4 12.80 5.52 11.18
N HIS A 5 13.28 5.49 12.42
CA HIS A 5 13.90 4.30 12.98
C HIS A 5 12.84 3.34 13.52
N VAL A 6 12.54 2.31 12.74
CA VAL A 6 11.45 1.36 13.01
C VAL A 6 11.92 0.14 13.81
N GLY A 7 13.17 -0.27 13.65
CA GLY A 7 13.72 -1.43 14.34
C GLY A 7 14.98 -1.96 13.70
N ARG A 8 15.09 -3.28 13.53
CA ARG A 8 16.23 -3.95 12.87
C ARG A 8 15.78 -5.07 11.93
N GLN A 9 16.63 -5.44 10.97
CA GLN A 9 16.38 -6.59 10.12
C GLN A 9 16.62 -7.90 10.90
N ALA A 10 15.73 -8.89 10.78
CA ALA A 10 15.85 -10.13 11.55
C ALA A 10 16.99 -11.05 11.06
N ALA A 11 17.43 -10.88 9.81
CA ALA A 11 18.54 -11.66 9.23
C ALA A 11 19.93 -11.19 9.71
N ASP A 12 20.03 -9.98 10.26
CA ASP A 12 21.27 -9.40 10.75
C ASP A 12 20.95 -8.48 11.95
N ASP A 13 21.19 -8.99 13.16
CA ASP A 13 20.87 -8.31 14.42
C ASP A 13 21.58 -6.95 14.57
N ASN A 14 22.61 -6.65 13.77
CA ASN A 14 23.30 -5.37 13.80
C ASN A 14 22.78 -4.35 12.77
N ASN A 15 21.85 -4.73 11.89
CA ASN A 15 21.44 -3.85 10.80
C ASN A 15 20.13 -3.10 11.13
N LYS A 16 20.28 -1.81 11.45
CA LYS A 16 19.17 -0.88 11.72
C LYS A 16 18.21 -0.84 10.53
N PHE A 17 16.92 -0.99 10.80
CA PHE A 17 15.86 -0.86 9.81
C PHE A 17 15.20 0.51 9.93
N GLU A 18 15.33 1.28 8.85
CA GLU A 18 14.82 2.64 8.73
C GLU A 18 13.93 2.76 7.50
N ILE A 19 12.91 3.62 7.58
CA ILE A 19 12.01 3.91 6.48
C ILE A 19 12.10 5.39 6.14
N ASP A 20 12.19 5.71 4.86
CA ASP A 20 12.13 7.10 4.42
C ASP A 20 10.72 7.65 4.67
N VAL A 21 10.63 8.87 5.23
CA VAL A 21 9.34 9.54 5.48
C VAL A 21 8.46 9.57 4.23
N ALA A 22 9.06 9.73 3.04
CA ALA A 22 8.37 9.75 1.76
C ALA A 22 7.62 8.43 1.44
N SER A 23 8.08 7.29 1.97
CA SER A 23 7.42 5.99 1.77
C SER A 23 6.04 5.95 2.44
N LEU A 24 5.81 6.74 3.50
CA LEU A 24 4.51 6.85 4.17
C LEU A 24 3.52 7.78 3.46
N THR A 25 3.98 8.64 2.53
CA THR A 25 3.09 9.46 1.67
C THR A 25 2.19 8.58 0.82
N LYS A 26 2.67 7.38 0.45
CA LYS A 26 1.92 6.36 -0.29
C LYS A 26 1.28 5.32 0.65
N HIS A 27 1.01 5.71 1.89
CA HIS A 27 0.34 4.92 2.92
C HIS A 27 1.10 3.67 3.39
N ALA A 28 0.78 3.24 4.59
CA ALA A 28 1.30 2.04 5.21
C ALA A 28 0.18 1.26 5.89
N ILE A 29 0.26 -0.07 5.84
CA ILE A 29 -0.69 -0.95 6.51
C ILE A 29 0.03 -1.96 7.40
N ILE A 30 -0.51 -2.20 8.59
CA ILE A 30 -0.02 -3.15 9.57
C ILE A 30 -1.12 -4.20 9.82
N LEU A 31 -0.80 -5.45 9.49
CA LEU A 31 -1.68 -6.61 9.59
C LEU A 31 -1.11 -7.62 10.59
N GLY A 32 -1.96 -8.43 11.23
CA GLY A 32 -1.51 -9.50 12.12
C GLY A 32 -2.50 -9.83 13.23
N ALA A 33 -2.40 -11.01 13.82
CA ALA A 33 -3.31 -11.45 14.88
C ALA A 33 -3.14 -10.63 16.19
N THR A 34 -4.07 -10.80 17.14
CA THR A 34 -3.91 -10.26 18.50
C THR A 34 -2.60 -10.74 19.13
N GLY A 35 -1.87 -9.82 19.77
CA GLY A 35 -0.56 -10.12 20.37
C GLY A 35 0.61 -10.26 19.39
N SER A 36 0.43 -10.01 18.08
CA SER A 36 1.55 -10.03 17.12
C SER A 36 2.50 -8.83 17.24
N GLY A 37 2.13 -7.79 18.01
CA GLY A 37 2.92 -6.57 18.20
C GLY A 37 2.47 -5.37 17.37
N LYS A 38 1.36 -5.45 16.61
CA LYS A 38 0.88 -4.36 15.72
C LYS A 38 0.86 -3.00 16.41
N THR A 39 0.25 -2.92 17.59
CA THR A 39 0.12 -1.68 18.37
C THR A 39 1.48 -1.09 18.76
N VAL A 40 2.48 -1.92 19.05
CA VAL A 40 3.85 -1.46 19.34
C VAL A 40 4.47 -0.85 18.09
N LEU A 41 4.39 -1.55 16.94
CA LEU A 41 4.90 -1.05 15.67
C LEU A 41 4.19 0.25 15.24
N SER A 42 2.86 0.32 15.40
CA SER A 42 2.07 1.53 15.14
C SER A 42 2.57 2.71 15.97
N LYS A 43 2.75 2.52 17.29
CA LYS A 43 3.26 3.55 18.19
C LYS A 43 4.66 3.98 17.82
N VAL A 44 5.54 3.05 17.47
CA VAL A 44 6.91 3.34 16.99
C VAL A 44 6.88 4.27 15.77
N LEU A 45 6.07 3.95 14.76
CA LEU A 45 5.96 4.78 13.56
C LEU A 45 5.38 6.17 13.86
N VAL A 46 4.38 6.26 14.74
CA VAL A 46 3.81 7.54 15.18
C VAL A 46 4.82 8.36 16.00
N GLU A 47 5.58 7.73 16.88
CA GLU A 47 6.64 8.37 17.68
C GLU A 47 7.73 8.96 16.77
N GLU A 48 8.23 8.18 15.82
CA GLU A 48 9.24 8.63 14.86
C GLU A 48 8.71 9.76 13.97
N ALA A 49 7.47 9.65 13.47
CA ALA A 49 6.86 10.69 12.65
C ALA A 49 6.77 12.01 13.44
N ALA A 50 6.34 11.95 14.70
CA ALA A 50 6.25 13.13 15.56
C ALA A 50 7.62 13.74 15.87
N LEU A 51 8.66 12.93 16.09
CA LEU A 51 10.05 13.42 16.24
C LEU A 51 10.57 14.11 14.97
N GLN A 52 10.10 13.70 13.80
CA GLN A 52 10.39 14.38 12.53
C GLN A 52 9.49 15.60 12.27
N GLY A 53 8.69 16.03 13.26
CA GLY A 53 7.81 17.19 13.13
C GLY A 53 6.50 16.94 12.40
N ILE A 54 6.16 15.68 12.13
CA ILE A 54 4.97 15.31 11.34
C ILE A 54 3.81 15.07 12.32
N PRO A 55 2.79 15.96 12.36
CA PRO A 55 1.65 15.77 13.23
C PRO A 55 0.82 14.56 12.79
N THR A 56 0.33 13.84 13.80
CA THR A 56 -0.53 12.67 13.63
C THR A 56 -1.91 12.95 14.20
N PHE A 57 -2.95 12.63 13.44
CA PHE A 57 -4.31 12.45 13.97
C PHE A 57 -4.60 10.95 14.00
N ALA A 58 -4.86 10.40 15.17
CA ALA A 58 -5.02 8.98 15.41
C ALA A 58 -6.45 8.65 15.82
N ILE A 59 -7.14 7.81 15.07
CA ILE A 59 -8.48 7.32 15.43
C ILE A 59 -8.31 5.96 16.10
N ASP A 60 -8.78 5.85 17.35
CA ASP A 60 -8.52 4.72 18.23
C ASP A 60 -9.81 4.15 18.83
N PRO A 61 -10.43 3.16 18.15
CA PRO A 61 -11.61 2.46 18.69
C PRO A 61 -11.31 1.57 19.91
N LYS A 62 -10.04 1.19 20.14
CA LYS A 62 -9.63 0.22 21.17
C LYS A 62 -9.01 0.86 22.41
N GLY A 63 -8.55 2.10 22.31
CA GLY A 63 -7.99 2.88 23.41
C GLY A 63 -6.53 2.57 23.73
N ASP A 64 -5.83 1.87 22.84
CA ASP A 64 -4.45 1.46 23.06
C ASP A 64 -3.43 2.56 22.71
N ILE A 65 -3.75 3.43 21.76
CA ILE A 65 -2.87 4.48 21.23
C ILE A 65 -2.75 5.64 22.20
N GLY A 66 -3.78 5.87 23.04
CA GLY A 66 -3.76 6.88 24.11
C GLY A 66 -2.54 6.78 25.03
N ASN A 67 -1.96 5.59 25.19
CA ASN A 67 -0.73 5.35 25.94
C ASN A 67 0.50 6.17 25.46
N LEU A 68 0.48 6.74 24.24
CA LEU A 68 1.50 7.71 23.79
C LEU A 68 1.58 8.95 24.70
N ALA A 69 0.54 9.22 25.51
CA ALA A 69 0.55 10.28 26.51
C ALA A 69 1.44 9.97 27.73
N PHE A 70 1.80 8.71 27.99
CA PHE A 70 2.78 8.33 29.02
C PHE A 70 4.22 8.64 28.55
N LYS A 71 4.53 9.93 28.46
CA LYS A 71 5.84 10.45 28.06
C LYS A 71 6.52 11.16 29.22
N SER A 72 7.80 10.88 29.44
CA SER A 72 8.65 11.60 30.39
C SER A 72 10.11 11.35 30.04
N ALA A 73 10.99 12.31 30.29
CA ALA A 73 12.44 12.12 30.17
C ALA A 73 12.97 11.10 31.20
N ASN A 74 12.36 11.08 32.39
CA ASN A 74 12.60 10.10 33.46
C ASN A 74 11.24 9.54 33.87
N PHE A 75 10.74 8.56 33.13
CA PHE A 75 9.43 7.98 33.39
C PHE A 75 9.44 7.21 34.71
N ASP A 76 8.57 7.60 35.64
CA ASP A 76 8.39 6.88 36.90
C ASP A 76 7.35 5.77 36.71
N PHE A 77 7.83 4.55 36.49
CA PHE A 77 6.97 3.38 36.35
C PHE A 77 6.17 3.11 37.63
N SER A 78 6.65 3.51 38.82
CA SER A 78 5.98 3.17 40.09
C SER A 78 4.57 3.75 40.19
N ARG A 79 4.33 4.93 39.61
CA ARG A 79 3.01 5.59 39.58
C ARG A 79 1.98 4.87 38.72
N TRP A 80 2.41 4.27 37.61
CA TRP A 80 1.50 3.79 36.56
C TRP A 80 1.50 2.26 36.39
N SER A 81 2.37 1.53 37.08
CA SER A 81 2.51 0.09 36.95
C SER A 81 1.86 -0.72 38.08
N GLU A 82 1.19 -0.07 39.04
CA GLU A 82 0.66 -0.72 40.25
C GLU A 82 -0.31 -1.86 39.93
N LYS A 83 -1.26 -1.62 39.03
CA LYS A 83 -2.28 -2.62 38.67
C LYS A 83 -1.69 -3.85 38.01
N GLU A 84 -0.64 -3.68 37.21
CA GLU A 84 0.06 -4.79 36.57
C GLU A 84 0.85 -5.61 37.61
N ALA A 85 1.52 -4.92 38.54
CA ALA A 85 2.22 -5.57 39.65
C ALA A 85 1.23 -6.38 40.52
N ASP A 86 0.08 -5.81 40.85
CA ASP A 86 -0.97 -6.47 41.62
C ASP A 86 -1.53 -7.70 40.89
N ALA A 87 -1.77 -7.59 39.57
CA ALA A 87 -2.23 -8.72 38.75
C ALA A 87 -1.20 -9.86 38.66
N LEU A 88 0.09 -9.51 38.63
CA LEU A 88 1.20 -10.47 38.64
C LEU A 88 1.58 -10.97 40.05
N LYS A 89 0.96 -10.41 41.09
CA LYS A 89 1.26 -10.68 42.52
C LYS A 89 2.73 -10.43 42.89
N THR A 90 3.31 -9.37 42.33
CA THR A 90 4.69 -8.94 42.58
C THR A 90 4.70 -7.64 43.37
N ASP A 91 5.77 -7.38 44.13
CA ASP A 91 5.97 -6.08 44.78
C ASP A 91 5.99 -4.94 43.74
N ARG A 92 5.26 -3.85 44.02
CA ARG A 92 5.08 -2.73 43.08
C ARG A 92 6.38 -2.02 42.76
N VAL A 93 7.27 -1.85 43.75
CA VAL A 93 8.55 -1.16 43.57
C VAL A 93 9.53 -2.04 42.81
N GLU A 94 9.57 -3.33 43.12
CA GLU A 94 10.39 -4.30 42.39
C GLU A 94 9.94 -4.42 40.93
N TYR A 95 8.62 -4.47 40.69
CA TYR A 95 8.07 -4.49 39.34
C TYR A 95 8.43 -3.23 38.54
N ALA A 96 8.27 -2.05 39.13
CA ALA A 96 8.63 -0.78 38.50
C ALA A 96 10.14 -0.73 38.14
N LYS A 97 11.02 -1.20 39.02
CA LYS A 97 12.46 -1.31 38.73
C LYS A 97 12.75 -2.30 37.59
N SER A 98 12.04 -3.43 37.56
CA SER A 98 12.17 -4.42 36.49
C SER A 98 11.74 -3.85 35.14
N LEU A 99 10.66 -3.05 35.11
CA LEU A 99 10.19 -2.35 33.92
C LEU A 99 11.19 -1.30 33.46
N GLN A 100 11.72 -0.49 34.38
CA GLN A 100 12.75 0.51 34.07
C GLN A 100 13.97 -0.14 33.40
N LYS A 101 14.44 -1.25 33.96
CA LYS A 101 15.54 -2.03 33.39
C LYS A 101 15.16 -2.60 32.01
N ALA A 102 13.98 -3.19 31.87
CA ALA A 102 13.54 -3.78 30.60
C ALA A 102 13.42 -2.74 29.47
N TYR A 103 12.96 -1.52 29.77
CA TYR A 103 12.94 -0.42 28.80
C TYR A 103 14.36 0.01 28.42
N ALA A 104 15.27 0.17 29.39
CA ALA A 104 16.65 0.53 29.12
C ALA A 104 17.37 -0.53 28.26
N ASP A 105 17.21 -1.81 28.61
CA ASP A 105 17.80 -2.93 27.87
C ASP A 105 17.27 -2.99 26.43
N ARG A 106 15.98 -2.76 26.22
CA ARG A 106 15.38 -2.72 24.86
C ARG A 106 15.84 -1.51 24.07
N MET A 107 15.97 -0.33 24.68
CA MET A 107 16.49 0.85 23.98
C MET A 107 17.93 0.63 23.50
N ALA A 108 18.75 -0.02 24.34
CA ALA A 108 20.11 -0.43 23.97
C ALA A 108 20.11 -1.50 22.87
N GLU A 109 19.25 -2.52 22.96
CA GLU A 109 19.11 -3.60 21.97
C GLU A 109 18.87 -3.09 20.53
N PHE A 110 18.11 -2.01 20.39
CA PHE A 110 17.76 -1.43 19.09
C PHE A 110 18.61 -0.21 18.71
N ALA A 111 19.65 0.13 19.48
CA ALA A 111 20.47 1.33 19.26
C ALA A 111 19.63 2.62 19.12
N VAL A 112 18.60 2.76 19.98
CA VAL A 112 17.80 3.98 20.06
C VAL A 112 18.67 5.11 20.64
N ARG A 113 18.55 6.31 20.07
CA ARG A 113 19.33 7.48 20.50
C ARG A 113 19.01 7.80 21.97
N GLN A 114 20.04 8.04 22.78
CA GLN A 114 19.90 8.17 24.25
C GLN A 114 19.00 9.32 24.69
N ASP A 115 18.94 10.41 23.92
CA ASP A 115 18.11 11.59 24.20
C ASP A 115 16.73 11.53 23.51
N ALA A 116 16.41 10.49 22.72
CA ALA A 116 15.15 10.41 21.98
C ALA A 116 13.91 10.48 22.89
N GLN A 117 13.95 9.83 24.05
CA GLN A 117 12.84 9.85 25.01
C GLN A 117 12.67 11.25 25.65
N ALA A 118 13.78 11.90 25.99
CA ALA A 118 13.78 13.25 26.54
C ALA A 118 13.33 14.30 25.51
N GLU A 119 13.78 14.16 24.26
CA GLU A 119 13.33 14.98 23.15
C GLU A 119 11.84 14.80 22.90
N PHE A 120 11.35 13.56 22.78
CA PHE A 120 9.94 13.26 22.59
C PHE A 120 9.08 13.87 23.70
N ALA A 121 9.48 13.72 24.96
CA ALA A 121 8.77 14.28 26.10
C ALA A 121 8.69 15.81 26.05
N LYS A 122 9.75 16.48 25.57
CA LYS A 122 9.87 17.93 25.51
C LYS A 122 9.17 18.55 24.29
N THR A 123 9.31 17.94 23.12
CA THR A 123 8.90 18.56 21.84
C THR A 123 7.51 18.12 21.40
N VAL A 124 7.16 16.85 21.58
CA VAL A 124 5.92 16.28 21.03
C VAL A 124 4.73 16.58 21.92
N THR A 125 3.70 17.23 21.39
CA THR A 125 2.44 17.47 22.12
C THR A 125 1.48 16.30 21.92
N VAL A 126 0.98 15.69 23.00
CA VAL A 126 0.00 14.59 22.91
C VAL A 126 -1.33 15.04 23.50
N ARG A 127 -2.42 14.85 22.75
CA ARG A 127 -3.79 15.20 23.13
C ARG A 127 -4.69 13.98 22.97
N ILE A 128 -5.56 13.73 23.95
CA ILE A 128 -6.56 12.65 23.90
C ILE A 128 -7.94 13.28 23.90
N PHE A 129 -8.66 13.13 22.80
CA PHE A 129 -10.04 13.58 22.60
C PHE A 129 -11.01 12.46 22.92
N THR A 130 -12.00 12.75 23.75
CA THR A 130 -13.00 11.76 24.19
C THR A 130 -14.42 12.26 23.88
N PRO A 131 -15.05 11.83 22.76
CA PRO A 131 -16.45 12.15 22.49
C PRO A 131 -17.38 11.62 23.59
N LYS A 132 -18.44 12.36 23.91
CA LYS A 132 -19.40 12.05 25.00
C LYS A 132 -18.79 11.94 26.40
N SER A 133 -17.54 12.33 26.61
CA SER A 133 -16.84 12.19 27.89
C SER A 133 -15.95 13.41 28.14
N SER A 134 -15.84 13.81 29.40
CA SER A 134 -14.90 14.84 29.86
C SER A 134 -13.61 14.25 30.44
N ALA A 135 -13.39 12.94 30.26
CA ALA A 135 -12.18 12.26 30.71
C ALA A 135 -10.94 12.82 30.00
N GLY A 136 -10.95 12.91 28.67
CA GLY A 136 -9.95 13.64 27.89
C GLY A 136 -10.41 15.06 27.57
N LEU A 137 -9.91 15.59 26.45
CA LEU A 137 -10.43 16.80 25.83
C LEU A 137 -11.81 16.48 25.24
N PRO A 138 -12.88 17.14 25.69
CA PRO A 138 -14.21 16.86 25.19
C PRO A 138 -14.30 17.29 23.73
N VAL A 139 -14.74 16.39 22.85
CA VAL A 139 -14.96 16.70 21.44
C VAL A 139 -16.41 16.45 21.07
N GLY A 140 -16.97 17.42 20.35
CA GLY A 140 -18.33 17.36 19.84
C GLY A 140 -18.35 17.29 18.33
N ILE A 141 -19.53 16.99 17.81
CA ILE A 141 -19.90 17.27 16.43
C ILE A 141 -20.97 18.34 16.51
N SER A 142 -20.53 19.59 16.48
CA SER A 142 -21.42 20.68 16.09
C SER A 142 -21.32 20.83 14.57
N PRO A 143 -22.44 20.78 13.83
CA PRO A 143 -22.44 21.19 12.44
C PRO A 143 -21.94 22.64 12.36
N ASP A 144 -20.82 22.83 11.68
CA ASP A 144 -20.25 24.15 11.43
C ASP A 144 -20.99 24.75 10.23
N LEU A 145 -21.99 25.58 10.53
CA LEU A 145 -22.82 26.27 9.55
C LEU A 145 -22.31 27.71 9.32
N SER A 146 -21.07 28.01 9.74
CA SER A 146 -20.45 29.31 9.52
C SER A 146 -20.15 29.55 8.04
N ALA A 147 -20.29 30.81 7.62
CA ALA A 147 -20.00 31.19 6.25
C ALA A 147 -18.48 31.11 5.99
N PRO A 148 -18.03 30.45 4.90
CA PRO A 148 -16.63 30.48 4.51
C PRO A 148 -16.13 31.92 4.27
N LYS A 149 -14.86 32.19 4.61
CA LYS A 149 -14.23 33.49 4.27
C LYS A 149 -14.27 33.70 2.76
N ASP A 150 -14.67 34.90 2.34
CA ASP A 150 -14.80 35.28 0.93
C ASP A 150 -15.67 34.33 0.10
N PHE A 151 -16.75 33.78 0.68
CA PHE A 151 -17.65 32.84 -0.01
C PHE A 151 -18.14 33.35 -1.38
N SER A 152 -18.42 34.64 -1.51
CA SER A 152 -18.83 35.23 -2.79
C SER A 152 -17.76 35.11 -3.87
N LYS A 153 -16.47 35.28 -3.53
CA LYS A 153 -15.36 35.06 -4.46
C LYS A 153 -15.17 33.57 -4.78
N LEU A 154 -15.39 32.69 -3.81
CA LEU A 154 -15.33 31.24 -4.01
C LEU A 154 -16.40 30.77 -4.99
N LEU A 155 -17.62 31.29 -4.84
CA LEU A 155 -18.76 31.00 -5.72
C LEU A 155 -18.50 31.46 -7.17
N GLU A 156 -17.81 32.59 -7.37
CA GLU A 156 -17.45 33.10 -8.69
C GLU A 156 -16.31 32.30 -9.36
N ASN A 157 -15.29 31.91 -8.58
CA ASN A 157 -14.09 31.25 -9.11
C ASN A 157 -14.23 29.74 -9.29
N ASP A 158 -15.02 29.06 -8.45
CA ASP A 158 -15.20 27.60 -8.49
C ASP A 158 -16.60 27.19 -8.01
N VAL A 159 -17.55 27.23 -8.95
CA VAL A 159 -18.96 26.86 -8.72
C VAL A 159 -19.09 25.40 -8.26
N SER A 160 -18.26 24.49 -8.78
CA SER A 160 -18.35 23.06 -8.46
C SER A 160 -17.92 22.80 -7.02
N ALA A 161 -16.76 23.33 -6.60
CA ALA A 161 -16.29 23.18 -5.22
C ALA A 161 -17.24 23.83 -4.21
N THR A 162 -17.88 24.94 -4.60
CA THR A 162 -18.87 25.63 -3.78
C THR A 162 -20.14 24.81 -3.60
N ALA A 163 -20.66 24.22 -4.69
CA ALA A 163 -21.82 23.34 -4.65
C ALA A 163 -21.55 22.09 -3.81
N ASP A 164 -20.38 21.48 -3.97
CA ASP A 164 -19.95 20.33 -3.16
C ASP A 164 -19.88 20.70 -1.67
N LEU A 165 -19.33 21.86 -1.32
CA LEU A 165 -19.24 22.32 0.07
C LEU A 165 -20.63 22.52 0.71
N LEU A 166 -21.58 23.12 -0.02
CA LEU A 166 -22.95 23.33 0.43
C LEU A 166 -23.70 22.00 0.61
N ASP A 167 -23.68 21.14 -0.42
CA ASP A 167 -24.37 19.84 -0.40
C ASP A 167 -23.87 18.98 0.77
N LEU A 168 -22.55 18.98 0.96
CA LEU A 168 -21.86 18.24 2.00
C LEU A 168 -22.15 18.76 3.41
N THR A 169 -22.25 20.09 3.59
CA THR A 169 -22.59 20.72 4.88
C THR A 169 -24.04 20.45 5.26
N SER A 170 -24.96 20.60 4.31
CA SER A 170 -26.38 20.28 4.47
C SER A 170 -26.60 18.81 4.76
N TYR A 171 -25.95 17.93 4.01
CA TYR A 171 -26.06 16.49 4.17
C TYR A 171 -25.64 16.03 5.56
N ASN A 172 -24.55 16.56 6.12
CA ASN A 172 -24.09 16.22 7.47
C ASN A 172 -25.11 16.52 8.56
N LEU A 173 -25.66 17.73 8.53
CA LEU A 173 -26.66 18.14 9.50
C LEU A 173 -27.89 17.24 9.41
N LEU A 174 -28.37 17.00 8.20
CA LEU A 174 -29.58 16.21 7.96
C LEU A 174 -29.37 14.75 8.32
N ARG A 175 -28.17 14.22 8.11
CA ARG A 175 -27.83 12.86 8.52
C ARG A 175 -27.88 12.68 10.02
N LEU A 176 -27.39 13.65 10.80
CA LEU A 176 -27.56 13.66 12.26
C LEU A 176 -29.05 13.66 12.63
N ALA A 177 -29.88 14.39 11.89
CA ALA A 177 -31.34 14.43 12.06
C ALA A 177 -32.08 13.18 11.53
N GLY A 178 -31.37 12.15 11.06
CA GLY A 178 -31.95 10.88 10.62
C GLY A 178 -32.40 10.84 9.15
N TYR A 179 -31.86 11.70 8.30
CA TYR A 179 -32.07 11.69 6.84
C TYR A 179 -30.92 10.98 6.11
N GLY A 180 -31.18 10.43 4.93
CA GLY A 180 -30.22 9.71 4.09
C GLY A 180 -29.93 10.40 2.75
N GLU A 181 -29.11 9.77 1.91
CA GLU A 181 -28.74 10.31 0.57
C GLU A 181 -29.98 10.47 -0.35
N GLY A 182 -31.04 9.69 -0.12
CA GLY A 182 -32.29 9.74 -0.89
C GLY A 182 -33.20 10.93 -0.60
N ASP A 183 -32.98 11.64 0.51
CA ASP A 183 -33.78 12.80 0.95
C ASP A 183 -33.29 14.09 0.25
N ARG A 184 -33.17 14.03 -1.08
CA ARG A 184 -32.58 15.10 -1.89
C ARG A 184 -33.35 16.42 -1.81
N LYS A 185 -34.67 16.38 -1.58
CA LYS A 185 -35.49 17.59 -1.48
C LYS A 185 -35.10 18.39 -0.24
N GLU A 186 -34.95 17.72 0.90
CA GLU A 186 -34.52 18.30 2.17
C GLU A 186 -33.09 18.82 2.09
N ILE A 187 -32.17 18.04 1.50
CA ILE A 187 -30.77 18.44 1.33
C ILE A 187 -30.67 19.69 0.45
N THR A 188 -31.33 19.68 -0.71
CA THR A 188 -31.32 20.82 -1.66
C THR A 188 -31.92 22.06 -1.02
N PHE A 189 -33.02 21.90 -0.27
CA PHE A 189 -33.67 23.00 0.43
C PHE A 189 -32.76 23.63 1.50
N VAL A 190 -32.10 22.82 2.33
CA VAL A 190 -31.15 23.32 3.34
C VAL A 190 -29.93 23.97 2.68
N SER A 191 -29.40 23.40 1.59
CA SER A 191 -28.29 23.98 0.84
C SER A 191 -28.63 25.36 0.30
N ALA A 192 -29.84 25.55 -0.24
CA ALA A 192 -30.29 26.86 -0.74
C ALA A 192 -30.40 27.91 0.39
N LEU A 193 -30.84 27.51 1.59
CA LEU A 193 -30.89 28.40 2.75
C LEU A 193 -29.50 28.79 3.27
N LEU A 194 -28.55 27.85 3.24
CA LEU A 194 -27.16 28.11 3.61
C LEU A 194 -26.47 29.00 2.57
N GLU A 195 -26.70 28.75 1.27
CA GLU A 195 -26.16 29.56 0.18
C GLU A 195 -26.62 31.03 0.29
N ASP A 196 -27.91 31.27 0.53
CA ASP A 196 -28.46 32.62 0.75
C ASP A 196 -27.80 33.34 1.94
N ALA A 197 -27.64 32.64 3.06
CA ALA A 197 -26.99 33.19 4.24
C ALA A 197 -25.50 33.48 4.00
N TRP A 198 -24.77 32.55 3.37
CA TRP A 198 -23.34 32.66 3.13
C TRP A 198 -22.99 33.70 2.07
N LYS A 199 -23.83 33.90 1.04
CA LYS A 199 -23.71 35.03 0.09
C LYS A 199 -23.75 36.38 0.79
N SER A 200 -24.52 36.46 1.87
CA SER A 200 -24.66 37.66 2.70
C SER A 200 -23.56 37.78 3.77
N GLY A 201 -22.58 36.87 3.78
CA GLY A 201 -21.55 36.79 4.83
C GLY A 201 -22.07 36.37 6.20
N GLN A 202 -23.33 35.91 6.30
CA GLN A 202 -23.98 35.57 7.55
C GLN A 202 -23.66 34.11 7.93
N SER A 203 -23.00 33.93 9.07
CA SER A 203 -22.88 32.60 9.69
C SER A 203 -24.21 32.21 10.36
N VAL A 204 -24.64 30.97 10.16
CA VAL A 204 -25.93 30.47 10.65
C VAL A 204 -25.69 29.53 11.83
N THR A 205 -26.51 29.60 12.89
CA THR A 205 -26.53 28.54 13.91
C THR A 205 -27.62 27.51 13.62
N VAL A 206 -27.58 26.32 14.23
CA VAL A 206 -28.68 25.34 14.09
C VAL A 206 -30.03 25.94 14.50
N LYS A 207 -30.06 26.84 15.50
CA LYS A 207 -31.27 27.56 15.91
C LYS A 207 -31.75 28.55 14.85
N ASP A 208 -30.84 29.28 14.21
CA ASP A 208 -31.19 30.21 13.13
C ASP A 208 -31.67 29.47 11.90
N LEU A 209 -31.06 28.31 11.60
CA LEU A 209 -31.50 27.45 10.51
C LEU A 209 -32.91 26.91 10.76
N ILE A 210 -33.24 26.48 11.99
CA ILE A 210 -34.62 26.08 12.35
C ILE A 210 -35.61 27.22 12.03
N ARG A 211 -35.31 28.46 12.44
CA ARG A 211 -36.15 29.63 12.13
C ARG A 211 -36.26 29.88 10.63
N LYS A 212 -35.15 29.78 9.88
CA LYS A 212 -35.12 29.92 8.42
C LYS A 212 -35.87 28.78 7.70
N ILE A 213 -36.00 27.58 8.27
CA ILE A 213 -36.82 26.50 7.71
C ILE A 213 -38.32 26.76 7.96
N GLU A 214 -38.67 27.25 9.16
CA GLU A 214 -40.06 27.64 9.49
C GLU A 214 -40.54 28.82 8.65
N SER A 215 -39.68 29.83 8.49
CA SER A 215 -39.92 31.03 7.69
C SER A 215 -38.76 31.26 6.71
N PRO A 216 -38.83 30.64 5.51
CA PRO A 216 -37.78 30.75 4.50
C PRO A 216 -37.61 32.20 4.00
N PRO A 217 -36.38 32.76 4.04
CA PRO A 217 -36.10 34.09 3.50
C PRO A 217 -36.13 34.12 1.96
N ILE A 218 -36.04 32.94 1.32
CA ILE A 218 -36.10 32.76 -0.13
C ILE A 218 -37.52 32.40 -0.56
N SER A 219 -37.97 32.93 -1.72
CA SER A 219 -39.30 32.65 -2.29
C SER A 219 -39.29 31.46 -3.26
N THR A 220 -38.11 31.09 -3.79
CA THR A 220 -37.90 29.99 -4.73
C THR A 220 -36.63 29.20 -4.41
N VAL A 221 -36.57 27.95 -4.86
CA VAL A 221 -35.36 27.12 -4.93
C VAL A 221 -35.20 26.67 -6.37
N GLY A 222 -34.17 27.18 -7.05
CA GLY A 222 -34.07 27.09 -8.50
C GLY A 222 -35.27 27.78 -9.16
N SER A 223 -36.02 27.05 -9.98
CA SER A 223 -37.19 27.55 -10.70
C SER A 223 -38.53 27.32 -10.00
N LEU A 224 -38.54 26.62 -8.85
CA LEU A 224 -39.78 26.23 -8.15
C LEU A 224 -40.00 27.09 -6.90
N HIS A 225 -41.26 27.33 -6.55
CA HIS A 225 -41.59 27.95 -5.26
C HIS A 225 -41.23 27.01 -4.10
N VAL A 226 -40.84 27.58 -2.96
CA VAL A 226 -40.46 26.81 -1.77
C VAL A 226 -41.55 25.82 -1.34
N SER A 227 -42.81 26.21 -1.45
CA SER A 227 -43.97 25.34 -1.16
C SER A 227 -44.04 24.08 -2.02
N ASP A 228 -43.54 24.15 -3.25
CA ASP A 228 -43.59 23.07 -4.23
C ASP A 228 -42.41 22.11 -4.07
N VAL A 229 -41.27 22.61 -3.58
CA VAL A 229 -40.10 21.80 -3.23
C VAL A 229 -40.31 21.07 -1.91
N LEU A 230 -40.75 21.79 -0.88
CA LEU A 230 -40.99 21.25 0.46
C LEU A 230 -42.19 21.95 1.11
N GLY A 231 -43.33 21.25 1.17
CA GLY A 231 -44.57 21.80 1.74
C GLY A 231 -44.51 22.03 3.25
N ASP A 232 -45.44 22.83 3.79
CA ASP A 232 -45.46 23.25 5.21
C ASP A 232 -45.46 22.10 6.22
N LYS A 233 -46.04 20.95 5.85
CA LYS A 233 -46.07 19.75 6.68
C LYS A 233 -44.69 19.12 6.79
N ASP A 234 -43.96 19.06 5.68
CA ASP A 234 -42.64 18.45 5.63
C ASP A 234 -41.58 19.39 6.20
N ARG A 235 -41.71 20.72 6.03
CA ARG A 235 -40.86 21.70 6.73
C ARG A 235 -41.01 21.60 8.25
N ARG A 236 -42.24 21.41 8.76
CA ARG A 236 -42.47 21.17 10.19
C ARG A 236 -41.83 19.86 10.69
N LYS A 237 -41.87 18.78 9.90
CA LYS A 237 -41.17 17.53 10.24
C LYS A 237 -39.66 17.73 10.28
N LEU A 238 -39.11 18.46 9.31
CA LEU A 238 -37.69 18.80 9.23
C LEU A 238 -37.23 19.59 10.47
N VAL A 239 -37.98 20.63 10.83
CA VAL A 239 -37.77 21.42 12.06
C VAL A 239 -37.82 20.53 13.29
N THR A 240 -38.81 19.65 13.40
CA THR A 240 -38.95 18.75 14.54
C THR A 240 -37.71 17.87 14.68
N ARG A 241 -37.25 17.25 13.60
CA ARG A 241 -36.08 16.37 13.61
C ARG A 241 -34.77 17.11 13.89
N ILE A 242 -34.55 18.28 13.30
CA ILE A 242 -33.35 19.09 13.57
C ILE A 242 -33.38 19.62 15.01
N ASN A 243 -34.54 20.00 15.54
CA ASN A 243 -34.68 20.45 16.92
C ASN A 243 -34.35 19.34 17.94
N LEU A 244 -34.55 18.06 17.61
CA LEU A 244 -34.13 16.95 18.47
C LEU A 244 -32.60 16.91 18.68
N LEU A 245 -31.80 17.39 17.71
CA LEU A 245 -30.34 17.51 17.86
C LEU A 245 -29.92 18.46 19.00
N VAL A 246 -30.75 19.46 19.25
CA VAL A 246 -30.50 20.52 20.25
C VAL A 246 -31.19 20.19 21.58
N SER A 247 -32.32 19.50 21.54
CA SER A 247 -33.19 19.27 22.71
C SER A 247 -33.01 17.91 23.39
N ASP A 248 -32.60 16.86 22.68
CA ASP A 248 -32.37 15.52 23.27
C ASP A 248 -31.06 15.52 24.09
N PRO A 249 -31.08 15.21 25.40
CA PRO A 249 -29.87 15.12 26.22
C PRO A 249 -28.78 14.20 25.66
N LYS A 250 -29.14 13.09 24.99
CA LYS A 250 -28.20 12.15 24.36
C LYS A 250 -27.56 12.71 23.10
N LEU A 251 -28.23 13.61 22.39
CA LEU A 251 -27.69 14.30 21.20
C LEU A 251 -26.99 15.60 21.61
N ARG A 252 -27.41 16.23 22.71
CA ARG A 252 -26.77 17.41 23.30
C ARG A 252 -25.37 17.10 23.83
N SER A 253 -25.11 15.89 24.31
CA SER A 253 -23.75 15.46 24.65
C SER A 253 -22.81 15.41 23.43
N TRP A 254 -23.34 15.44 22.20
CA TRP A 254 -22.55 15.57 20.97
C TRP A 254 -22.32 17.02 20.57
N SER A 255 -23.26 17.93 20.84
CA SER A 255 -23.20 19.34 20.40
C SER A 255 -22.68 20.30 21.48
N ALA A 256 -22.53 19.85 22.73
CA ALA A 256 -22.05 20.68 23.84
C ALA A 256 -20.53 20.89 23.87
N ALA A 257 -19.76 20.07 23.16
CA ALA A 257 -18.31 20.17 23.09
C ALA A 257 -17.87 20.82 21.78
N GLU A 258 -16.73 21.51 21.80
CA GLU A 258 -16.19 22.19 20.62
C GLU A 258 -15.83 21.19 19.50
N SER A 259 -15.93 21.67 18.26
CA SER A 259 -15.56 20.89 17.08
C SER A 259 -14.04 20.87 16.87
N LEU A 260 -13.52 19.81 16.25
CA LEU A 260 -12.09 19.69 15.97
C LEU A 260 -11.62 20.76 14.95
N ASP A 261 -10.63 21.57 15.31
CA ASP A 261 -9.94 22.45 14.37
C ASP A 261 -8.61 21.84 13.90
N PHE A 262 -8.63 21.22 12.71
CA PHE A 262 -7.43 20.64 12.12
C PHE A 262 -6.30 21.66 11.87
N SER A 263 -6.60 22.95 11.77
CA SER A 263 -5.59 24.00 11.65
C SER A 263 -4.76 24.16 12.93
N GLU A 264 -5.34 23.89 14.09
CA GLU A 264 -4.60 23.86 15.35
C GLU A 264 -4.00 22.47 15.61
N LEU A 265 -4.78 21.42 15.37
CA LEU A 265 -4.38 20.05 15.69
C LEU A 265 -3.19 19.59 14.86
N MET A 266 -3.05 20.07 13.62
CA MET A 266 -1.95 19.70 12.73
C MET A 266 -0.79 20.71 12.75
N LYS A 267 -0.61 21.48 13.85
CA LYS A 267 0.55 22.37 14.05
C LYS A 267 1.65 21.71 14.86
N GLY A 268 2.86 21.71 14.28
CA GLY A 268 4.07 21.24 14.94
C GLY A 268 4.07 19.73 15.22
N PRO A 269 5.05 19.23 15.98
CA PRO A 269 5.12 17.82 16.38
C PRO A 269 4.00 17.50 17.37
N SER A 270 2.86 16.99 16.89
CA SER A 270 1.73 16.65 17.75
C SER A 270 1.10 15.31 17.42
N ILE A 271 0.56 14.64 18.44
CA ILE A 271 -0.20 13.40 18.32
C ILE A 271 -1.57 13.64 18.95
N ASN A 272 -2.61 13.62 18.12
CA ASN A 272 -3.99 13.91 18.51
C ASN A 272 -4.78 12.60 18.42
N VAL A 273 -5.03 11.97 19.56
CA VAL A 273 -5.70 10.67 19.66
C VAL A 273 -7.19 10.90 19.89
N LEU A 274 -8.03 10.32 19.04
CA LEU A 274 -9.48 10.29 19.17
C LEU A 274 -9.90 8.92 19.71
N ASP A 275 -10.23 8.86 21.00
CA ASP A 275 -10.66 7.65 21.70
C ASP A 275 -12.17 7.43 21.56
N LEU A 276 -12.58 6.41 20.80
CA LEU A 276 -14.00 6.19 20.52
C LEU A 276 -14.72 5.29 21.54
N ARG A 277 -14.05 4.82 22.60
CA ARG A 277 -14.62 3.85 23.55
C ARG A 277 -15.82 4.40 24.33
N ASN A 278 -15.91 5.72 24.47
CA ASN A 278 -17.04 6.37 25.13
C ASN A 278 -18.32 6.35 24.29
N ILE A 279 -18.24 6.07 22.98
CA ILE A 279 -19.41 5.87 22.11
C ILE A 279 -19.82 4.40 22.16
N GLN A 280 -21.04 4.11 22.60
CA GLN A 280 -21.50 2.73 22.80
C GLN A 280 -22.01 2.06 21.52
N SER A 281 -22.64 2.80 20.62
CA SER A 281 -23.19 2.25 19.37
C SER A 281 -22.16 2.27 18.25
N GLU A 282 -22.00 1.15 17.55
CA GLU A 282 -21.14 1.08 16.36
C GLU A 282 -21.63 1.99 15.23
N GLN A 283 -22.95 2.14 15.06
CA GLN A 283 -23.52 3.09 14.08
C GLN A 283 -23.13 4.53 14.43
N GLU A 284 -23.22 4.90 15.72
CA GLU A 284 -22.78 6.20 16.21
C GLU A 284 -21.28 6.41 15.98
N LYS A 285 -20.43 5.41 16.22
CA LYS A 285 -18.98 5.49 15.93
C LYS A 285 -18.72 5.73 14.46
N HIS A 286 -19.36 4.97 13.56
CA HIS A 286 -19.20 5.14 12.12
C HIS A 286 -19.60 6.53 11.65
N LEU A 287 -20.72 7.06 12.15
CA LEU A 287 -21.17 8.41 11.84
C LEU A 287 -20.21 9.47 12.39
N PHE A 288 -19.72 9.31 13.63
CA PHE A 288 -18.77 10.24 14.23
C PHE A 288 -17.47 10.29 13.41
N VAL A 289 -16.91 9.12 13.09
CA VAL A 289 -15.68 8.99 12.30
C VAL A 289 -15.84 9.61 10.92
N GLU A 290 -16.94 9.35 10.23
CA GLU A 290 -17.20 9.95 8.92
C GLU A 290 -17.17 11.48 8.97
N LEU A 291 -17.88 12.09 9.91
CA LEU A 291 -17.96 13.53 10.06
C LEU A 291 -16.59 14.16 10.38
N VAL A 292 -15.78 13.48 11.20
CA VAL A 292 -14.40 13.88 11.49
C VAL A 292 -13.52 13.80 10.24
N LEU A 293 -13.55 12.67 9.52
CA LEU A 293 -12.77 12.47 8.30
C LEU A 293 -13.14 13.48 7.22
N GLN A 294 -14.40 13.90 7.18
CA GLN A 294 -14.89 14.84 6.20
C GLN A 294 -14.37 16.24 6.47
N ARG A 295 -14.37 16.65 7.74
CA ARG A 295 -13.76 17.92 8.15
C ARG A 295 -12.25 17.91 7.91
N LEU A 296 -11.58 16.77 8.12
CA LEU A 296 -10.17 16.58 7.74
C LEU A 296 -9.99 16.78 6.23
N PHE A 297 -10.80 16.12 5.41
CA PHE A 297 -10.70 16.20 3.95
C PHE A 297 -10.92 17.63 3.42
N GLN A 298 -11.94 18.33 3.91
CA GLN A 298 -12.20 19.73 3.58
C GLN A 298 -11.02 20.63 3.96
N TRP A 299 -10.43 20.40 5.14
CA TRP A 299 -9.27 21.14 5.58
C TRP A 299 -8.04 20.86 4.69
N LEU A 300 -7.81 19.60 4.27
CA LEU A 300 -6.70 19.23 3.38
C LEU A 300 -6.78 19.93 2.02
N ILE A 301 -7.97 20.02 1.43
CA ILE A 301 -8.17 20.72 0.15
C ILE A 301 -7.70 22.18 0.26
N LYS A 302 -7.97 22.84 1.38
CA LYS A 302 -7.54 24.22 1.65
C LYS A 302 -6.02 24.38 1.81
N GLN A 303 -5.29 23.30 2.14
CA GLN A 303 -3.83 23.34 2.30
C GLN A 303 -3.05 23.25 0.97
N GLY A 304 -3.73 23.05 -0.15
CA GLY A 304 -3.11 22.88 -1.46
C GLY A 304 -2.33 21.57 -1.62
N SER A 305 -1.76 21.36 -2.81
CA SER A 305 -1.00 20.14 -3.12
C SER A 305 0.38 20.13 -2.47
N ALA A 306 0.90 18.94 -2.18
CA ALA A 306 2.24 18.74 -1.64
C ALA A 306 2.86 17.45 -2.19
N GLN A 307 4.17 17.49 -2.46
CA GLN A 307 4.93 16.32 -2.91
C GLN A 307 5.57 15.53 -1.75
N THR A 308 5.56 16.07 -0.52
CA THR A 308 6.17 15.48 0.67
C THR A 308 5.13 15.16 1.74
N LEU A 309 5.45 14.24 2.65
CA LEU A 309 4.60 13.94 3.80
C LEU A 309 4.54 15.15 4.73
N ARG A 310 3.35 15.70 4.91
CA ARG A 310 3.05 16.81 5.84
C ARG A 310 2.32 16.32 7.09
N TYR A 311 1.43 15.35 6.92
CA TYR A 311 0.49 14.93 7.96
C TYR A 311 0.36 13.40 7.97
N LEU A 312 0.05 12.83 9.12
CA LEU A 312 -0.26 11.40 9.25
C LEU A 312 -1.67 11.21 9.81
N LEU A 313 -2.48 10.38 9.15
CA LEU A 313 -3.72 9.85 9.69
C LEU A 313 -3.46 8.40 10.13
N TYR A 314 -3.46 8.15 11.44
CA TYR A 314 -3.41 6.80 11.99
C TYR A 314 -4.83 6.28 12.22
N PHE A 315 -5.11 5.03 11.86
CA PHE A 315 -6.39 4.40 12.15
C PHE A 315 -6.22 2.97 12.66
N ASP A 316 -6.61 2.75 13.92
CA ASP A 316 -6.64 1.41 14.52
C ASP A 316 -7.91 0.65 14.14
N GLU A 317 -7.76 -0.65 13.87
CA GLU A 317 -8.85 -1.57 13.52
C GLU A 317 -9.76 -1.06 12.38
N ILE A 318 -9.16 -0.67 11.26
CA ILE A 318 -9.87 -0.12 10.10
C ILE A 318 -10.84 -1.11 9.43
N ALA A 319 -10.67 -2.43 9.58
CA ALA A 319 -11.53 -3.44 8.94
C ALA A 319 -13.03 -3.20 9.17
N GLY A 320 -13.42 -2.83 10.40
CA GLY A 320 -14.81 -2.49 10.71
C GLY A 320 -15.34 -1.31 9.89
N TYR A 321 -14.49 -0.35 9.53
CA TYR A 321 -14.85 0.91 8.86
C TYR A 321 -14.69 0.89 7.35
N CYS A 322 -13.91 -0.05 6.81
CA CYS A 322 -13.69 -0.21 5.38
C CYS A 322 -13.76 -1.70 4.94
N PRO A 323 -14.87 -2.42 5.22
CA PRO A 323 -15.00 -3.83 4.86
C PRO A 323 -15.25 -4.03 3.35
N PRO A 324 -14.96 -5.22 2.78
CA PRO A 324 -15.10 -5.45 1.35
C PRO A 324 -16.55 -5.33 0.84
N VAL A 325 -17.52 -5.82 1.62
CA VAL A 325 -18.90 -6.02 1.18
C VAL A 325 -19.85 -4.98 1.76
N ARG A 326 -19.78 -4.77 3.08
CA ARG A 326 -20.65 -3.83 3.79
C ARG A 326 -20.26 -2.40 3.41
N GLU A 327 -21.25 -1.52 3.35
CA GLU A 327 -21.07 -0.09 3.05
C GLU A 327 -21.36 0.75 4.30
N PRO A 328 -20.48 0.74 5.32
CA PRO A 328 -20.66 1.63 6.45
C PRO A 328 -20.47 3.09 6.02
N PRO A 329 -21.10 4.05 6.73
CA PRO A 329 -20.98 5.49 6.53
C PRO A 329 -19.58 5.99 6.13
N SER A 330 -18.57 5.61 6.91
CA SER A 330 -17.18 6.05 6.76
C SER A 330 -16.45 5.52 5.52
N LYS A 331 -16.93 4.43 4.89
CA LYS A 331 -16.15 3.67 3.88
C LYS A 331 -15.84 4.51 2.64
N LYS A 332 -16.84 5.17 2.05
CA LYS A 332 -16.67 5.96 0.81
C LYS A 332 -15.58 7.01 0.97
N LEU A 333 -15.58 7.72 2.09
CA LEU A 333 -14.63 8.78 2.37
C LEU A 333 -13.23 8.26 2.73
N LEU A 334 -13.13 7.14 3.46
CA LEU A 334 -11.85 6.46 3.68
C LEU A 334 -11.21 6.04 2.36
N LEU A 335 -11.98 5.44 1.45
CA LEU A 335 -11.49 5.07 0.12
C LEU A 335 -11.09 6.29 -0.72
N LEU A 336 -11.78 7.42 -0.58
CA LEU A 336 -11.40 8.68 -1.22
C LEU A 336 -10.04 9.17 -0.70
N LEU A 337 -9.86 9.20 0.63
CA LEU A 337 -8.60 9.58 1.27
C LEU A 337 -7.47 8.65 0.82
N ILE A 338 -7.66 7.34 0.82
CA ILE A 338 -6.64 6.37 0.36
C ILE A 338 -6.20 6.62 -1.08
N LYS A 339 -7.08 7.10 -1.95
CA LYS A 339 -6.75 7.38 -3.35
C LYS A 339 -6.08 8.74 -3.55
N GLN A 340 -6.51 9.75 -2.81
CA GLN A 340 -6.21 11.16 -3.12
C GLN A 340 -5.37 11.87 -2.06
N ALA A 341 -5.32 11.40 -0.81
CA ALA A 341 -4.65 12.07 0.30
C ALA A 341 -3.15 12.32 0.04
N ARG A 342 -2.51 11.45 -0.75
CA ARG A 342 -1.11 11.62 -1.17
C ARG A 342 -0.84 12.95 -1.87
N ALA A 343 -1.81 13.47 -2.64
CA ALA A 343 -1.67 14.74 -3.36
C ALA A 343 -1.62 15.95 -2.41
N PHE A 344 -2.14 15.79 -1.18
CA PHE A 344 -2.14 16.79 -0.13
C PHE A 344 -1.04 16.53 0.92
N GLY A 345 -0.14 15.58 0.69
CA GLY A 345 0.89 15.20 1.65
C GLY A 345 0.34 14.53 2.91
N LEU A 346 -0.87 13.95 2.88
CA LEU A 346 -1.41 13.15 3.97
C LEU A 346 -1.09 11.67 3.74
N GLY A 347 -0.27 11.09 4.61
CA GLY A 347 -0.03 9.66 4.69
C GLY A 347 -1.06 8.98 5.60
N LEU A 348 -1.40 7.73 5.29
CA LEU A 348 -2.32 6.94 6.12
C LEU A 348 -1.54 5.78 6.70
N LEU A 349 -1.56 5.63 8.02
CA LEU A 349 -1.00 4.48 8.73
C LEU A 349 -2.14 3.66 9.31
N LEU A 350 -2.40 2.52 8.71
CA LEU A 350 -3.62 1.74 8.92
C LEU A 350 -3.29 0.44 9.63
N ALA A 351 -4.04 0.08 10.67
CA ALA A 351 -3.86 -1.18 11.37
C ALA A 351 -5.14 -2.03 11.31
N SER A 352 -4.99 -3.34 11.11
CA SER A 352 -6.09 -4.29 11.17
C SER A 352 -5.65 -5.63 11.74
N GLN A 353 -6.52 -6.31 12.47
CA GLN A 353 -6.28 -7.69 12.89
C GLN A 353 -6.47 -8.67 11.74
N ASN A 354 -7.49 -8.43 10.89
CA ASN A 354 -7.88 -9.31 9.80
C ASN A 354 -7.75 -8.57 8.47
N ALA A 355 -6.89 -9.06 7.57
CA ALA A 355 -6.75 -8.48 6.24
C ALA A 355 -7.92 -8.84 5.31
N VAL A 356 -8.60 -9.96 5.60
CA VAL A 356 -9.73 -10.48 4.82
C VAL A 356 -10.97 -9.61 4.98
N ASP A 357 -11.17 -9.09 6.19
CA ASP A 357 -12.29 -8.21 6.53
C ASP A 357 -12.05 -6.76 6.07
N LEU A 358 -11.05 -6.52 5.23
CA LEU A 358 -10.67 -5.20 4.74
C LEU A 358 -10.78 -5.13 3.21
N ASP A 359 -11.35 -4.04 2.70
CA ASP A 359 -11.45 -3.78 1.26
C ASP A 359 -10.07 -3.81 0.59
N TYR A 360 -9.95 -4.57 -0.50
CA TYR A 360 -8.68 -4.78 -1.20
C TYR A 360 -8.03 -3.48 -1.68
N LYS A 361 -8.82 -2.41 -1.91
CA LYS A 361 -8.30 -1.09 -2.33
C LYS A 361 -7.46 -0.44 -1.24
N VAL A 362 -7.73 -0.73 0.03
CA VAL A 362 -6.92 -0.23 1.15
C VAL A 362 -5.53 -0.84 1.09
N ILE A 363 -5.48 -2.13 0.82
CA ILE A 363 -4.26 -2.93 0.75
C ILE A 363 -3.44 -2.56 -0.49
N SER A 364 -4.07 -2.51 -1.66
CA SER A 364 -3.37 -2.31 -2.94
C SER A 364 -2.72 -0.94 -3.05
N ASN A 365 -3.32 0.10 -2.45
CA ASN A 365 -2.80 1.46 -2.45
C ASN A 365 -1.73 1.72 -1.38
N ALA A 366 -1.49 0.79 -0.45
CA ALA A 366 -0.45 0.93 0.57
C ALA A 366 0.92 0.52 0.02
N ASN A 367 1.88 1.45 0.06
CA ASN A 367 3.26 1.24 -0.35
C ASN A 367 4.05 0.40 0.66
N VAL A 368 3.80 0.57 1.95
CA VAL A 368 4.46 -0.21 3.01
C VAL A 368 3.46 -1.16 3.63
N ARG A 369 3.78 -2.46 3.63
CA ARG A 369 2.91 -3.50 4.18
C ARG A 369 3.68 -4.30 5.22
N PHE A 370 3.27 -4.19 6.48
CA PHE A 370 3.79 -4.99 7.58
C PHE A 370 2.80 -6.10 7.91
N ILE A 371 3.29 -7.34 7.93
CA ILE A 371 2.49 -8.52 8.23
C ILE A 371 3.13 -9.20 9.42
N GLY A 372 2.50 -9.06 10.59
CA GLY A 372 2.92 -9.75 11.80
C GLY A 372 2.45 -11.20 11.80
N ARG A 373 2.74 -11.91 12.89
CA ARG A 373 2.30 -13.29 13.09
C ARG A 373 0.79 -13.47 12.85
N LEU A 374 0.45 -14.44 12.01
CA LEU A 374 -0.92 -14.92 11.76
C LEU A 374 -1.05 -16.33 12.37
N GLY A 375 -2.23 -16.64 12.92
CA GLY A 375 -2.45 -17.87 13.68
C GLY A 375 -2.61 -19.11 12.80
N ALA A 376 -3.56 -19.08 11.86
CA ALA A 376 -3.88 -20.23 11.02
C ALA A 376 -3.26 -20.13 9.62
N GLN A 377 -2.86 -21.26 9.04
CA GLN A 377 -2.32 -21.33 7.67
C GLN A 377 -3.33 -20.85 6.61
N ARG A 378 -4.63 -21.02 6.87
CA ARG A 378 -5.71 -20.46 6.03
C ARG A 378 -5.72 -18.93 6.03
N ASP A 379 -5.44 -18.30 7.18
CA ASP A 379 -5.37 -16.84 7.27
C ASP A 379 -4.18 -16.30 6.48
N ILE A 380 -3.04 -16.99 6.55
CA ILE A 380 -1.84 -16.66 5.77
C ILE A 380 -2.15 -16.76 4.28
N GLN A 381 -2.80 -17.84 3.82
CA GLN A 381 -3.16 -18.01 2.41
C GLN A 381 -4.11 -16.91 1.93
N ARG A 382 -5.14 -16.56 2.70
CA ARG A 382 -6.07 -15.48 2.36
C ARG A 382 -5.39 -14.12 2.26
N VAL A 383 -4.55 -13.80 3.24
CA VAL A 383 -3.72 -12.58 3.25
C VAL A 383 -2.75 -12.58 2.07
N SER A 384 -2.20 -13.73 1.71
CA SER A 384 -1.26 -13.88 0.59
C SER A 384 -1.92 -13.68 -0.77
N VAL A 385 -3.17 -14.15 -0.95
CA VAL A 385 -3.97 -13.87 -2.14
C VAL A 385 -4.27 -12.38 -2.26
N GLY A 386 -4.71 -11.73 -1.18
CA GLY A 386 -5.05 -10.29 -1.17
C GLY A 386 -3.84 -9.35 -1.32
N LEU A 387 -2.64 -9.81 -0.94
CA LEU A 387 -1.39 -9.02 -0.97
C LEU A 387 -0.44 -9.43 -2.11
N GLU A 388 -0.81 -10.41 -2.93
CA GLU A 388 0.02 -11.02 -3.99
C GLU A 388 1.38 -11.53 -3.50
N LEU A 389 1.37 -12.22 -2.35
CA LEU A 389 2.58 -12.79 -1.76
C LEU A 389 2.92 -14.13 -2.42
N ASP A 390 4.21 -14.41 -2.51
CA ASP A 390 4.71 -15.69 -3.01
C ASP A 390 4.89 -16.71 -1.88
N SER A 391 5.16 -17.95 -2.25
CA SER A 391 5.40 -19.04 -1.30
C SER A 391 6.59 -18.82 -0.35
N PHE A 392 7.52 -17.91 -0.70
CA PHE A 392 8.60 -17.51 0.18
C PHE A 392 8.08 -16.65 1.33
N ALA A 393 7.29 -15.61 1.02
CA ALA A 393 6.66 -14.76 2.03
C ALA A 393 5.73 -15.55 2.96
N GLU A 394 4.94 -16.49 2.43
CA GLU A 394 4.09 -17.37 3.25
C GLU A 394 4.89 -18.14 4.30
N LYS A 395 6.04 -18.71 3.91
CA LYS A 395 6.93 -19.44 4.81
C LYS A 395 7.52 -18.53 5.87
N GLU A 396 7.95 -17.32 5.51
CA GLU A 396 8.49 -16.35 6.46
C GLU A 396 7.42 -15.93 7.47
N ILE A 397 6.21 -15.59 7.01
CA ILE A 397 5.08 -15.18 7.86
C ILE A 397 4.71 -16.28 8.86
N SER A 398 4.73 -17.55 8.44
CA SER A 398 4.42 -18.69 9.31
C SER A 398 5.39 -18.88 10.48
N ARG A 399 6.60 -18.30 10.39
CA ARG A 399 7.67 -18.44 11.40
C ARG A 399 7.79 -17.24 12.33
N LEU A 400 7.06 -16.16 12.06
CA LEU A 400 7.18 -14.91 12.80
C LEU A 400 6.83 -15.08 14.28
N LYS A 401 7.64 -14.47 15.14
CA LYS A 401 7.35 -14.30 16.57
C LYS A 401 6.62 -12.98 16.81
N ALA A 402 6.12 -12.79 18.04
CA ALA A 402 5.56 -11.51 18.44
C ALA A 402 6.60 -10.40 18.34
N GLY A 403 6.26 -9.27 17.71
CA GLY A 403 7.18 -8.16 17.44
C GLY A 403 8.01 -8.30 16.16
N GLU A 404 7.92 -9.44 15.47
CA GLU A 404 8.50 -9.65 14.13
C GLU A 404 7.42 -9.47 13.06
N PHE A 405 7.81 -8.82 11.96
CA PHE A 405 6.92 -8.50 10.85
C PHE A 405 7.62 -8.83 9.54
N PHE A 406 6.90 -9.48 8.65
CA PHE A 406 7.26 -9.48 7.25
C PHE A 406 6.91 -8.11 6.66
N CYS A 407 7.93 -7.36 6.25
CA CYS A 407 7.76 -6.05 5.62
C CYS A 407 7.94 -6.19 4.12
N ASN A 408 6.94 -5.73 3.37
CA ASN A 408 6.97 -5.62 1.92
C ASN A 408 6.74 -4.14 1.54
N MET A 409 7.77 -3.52 0.97
CA MET A 409 7.76 -2.13 0.52
C MET A 409 8.02 -2.09 -0.99
N PHE A 410 7.17 -1.39 -1.74
CA PHE A 410 7.29 -1.32 -3.20
C PHE A 410 8.23 -0.21 -3.65
N ASP A 411 8.30 0.88 -2.89
CA ASP A 411 9.12 2.04 -3.19
C ASP A 411 9.67 2.74 -1.92
N PRO A 412 11.00 2.68 -1.66
CA PRO A 412 11.98 1.86 -2.36
C PRO A 412 11.71 0.37 -2.15
N LYS A 413 12.15 -0.49 -3.09
CA LYS A 413 11.90 -1.94 -2.97
C LYS A 413 12.63 -2.53 -1.77
N PHE A 414 11.86 -3.06 -0.82
CA PHE A 414 12.38 -3.83 0.31
C PHE A 414 11.44 -4.99 0.61
N ARG A 415 12.01 -6.17 0.87
CA ARG A 415 11.24 -7.35 1.24
C ARG A 415 12.04 -8.19 2.22
N GLY A 416 11.53 -8.38 3.43
CA GLY A 416 12.22 -9.16 4.46
C GLY A 416 11.55 -9.08 5.82
N VAL A 417 12.06 -9.86 6.76
CA VAL A 417 11.58 -9.87 8.14
C VAL A 417 12.30 -8.78 8.94
N ILE A 418 11.53 -7.98 9.67
CA ILE A 418 12.02 -6.92 10.56
C ILE A 418 11.48 -7.16 11.96
N LYS A 419 12.29 -6.83 12.96
CA LYS A 419 11.90 -6.81 14.37
C LYS A 419 11.69 -5.35 14.77
N SER A 420 10.46 -5.03 15.19
CA SER A 420 10.12 -3.67 15.64
C SER A 420 10.92 -3.32 16.89
N ARG A 421 11.41 -2.07 16.99
CA ARG A 421 11.94 -1.56 18.26
C ARG A 421 10.84 -1.42 19.30
N TRP A 422 11.25 -1.19 20.55
CA TRP A 422 10.34 -0.84 21.64
C TRP A 422 9.96 0.64 21.63
N THR A 423 8.82 1.00 22.21
CA THR A 423 8.27 2.38 22.24
C THR A 423 9.04 3.29 23.20
N LEU A 424 9.16 4.58 22.86
CA LEU A 424 9.71 5.62 23.74
C LEU A 424 8.77 5.94 24.90
N THR A 425 7.48 5.75 24.68
CA THR A 425 6.40 5.94 25.65
C THR A 425 6.06 4.62 26.37
N TYR A 426 5.46 4.70 27.55
CA TYR A 426 5.08 3.51 28.31
C TYR A 426 3.91 2.79 27.61
N HIS A 427 4.20 1.62 27.05
CA HIS A 427 3.22 0.73 26.46
C HIS A 427 2.64 -0.23 27.51
N ARG A 428 1.34 -0.10 27.77
CA ARG A 428 0.52 -1.00 28.59
C ARG A 428 -0.87 -1.22 27.96
N GLY A 429 -1.78 -1.85 28.71
CA GLY A 429 -3.18 -2.02 28.29
C GLY A 429 -3.94 -0.69 28.08
N PRO A 430 -5.23 -0.76 27.70
CA PRO A 430 -6.03 0.44 27.43
C PRO A 430 -6.15 1.36 28.64
N LEU A 431 -6.07 2.68 28.42
CA LEU A 431 -6.19 3.67 29.49
C LEU A 431 -7.58 3.68 30.11
N GLU A 432 -7.69 3.85 31.42
CA GLU A 432 -8.97 4.14 32.08
C GLU A 432 -9.29 5.64 32.05
N ASN A 433 -10.58 6.00 32.14
CA ASN A 433 -11.02 7.40 32.12
C ASN A 433 -10.35 8.28 33.19
N GLY A 434 -10.05 7.72 34.38
CA GLY A 434 -9.33 8.43 35.43
C GLY A 434 -7.89 8.76 35.05
N GLU A 435 -7.20 7.80 34.43
CA GLU A 435 -5.82 7.98 33.95
C GLU A 435 -5.78 8.99 32.79
N ILE A 436 -6.76 8.96 31.88
CA ILE A 436 -6.90 9.96 30.82
C ILE A 436 -7.10 11.37 31.41
N ALA A 437 -7.93 11.51 32.46
CA ALA A 437 -8.18 12.79 33.10
C ALA A 437 -6.93 13.40 33.71
N GLU A 438 -6.12 12.59 34.38
CA GLU A 438 -4.85 12.99 34.97
C GLU A 438 -3.81 13.35 33.90
N LEU A 439 -3.70 12.56 32.83
CA LEU A 439 -2.77 12.84 31.72
C LEU A 439 -3.13 14.13 30.97
N MET A 440 -4.42 14.46 30.87
CA MET A 440 -4.92 15.62 30.10
C MET A 440 -5.15 16.87 30.94
N GLU A 441 -4.95 16.83 32.27
CA GLU A 441 -5.23 17.94 33.19
C GLU A 441 -4.57 19.25 32.75
N GLY A 442 -3.25 19.23 32.53
CA GLY A 442 -2.51 20.42 32.08
C GLY A 442 -2.87 20.89 30.66
N MET A 443 -3.51 20.06 29.82
CA MET A 443 -4.03 20.49 28.51
C MET A 443 -5.40 21.15 28.66
N LYS A 444 -6.26 20.63 29.54
CA LYS A 444 -7.58 21.22 29.85
C LYS A 444 -7.44 22.62 30.46
N GLU A 445 -6.42 22.84 31.29
CA GLU A 445 -6.12 24.16 31.84
C GLU A 445 -5.73 25.16 30.75
N LYS A 446 -4.84 24.77 29.84
CA LYS A 446 -4.43 25.59 28.69
C LYS A 446 -5.58 25.93 27.74
N GLU A 447 -6.52 25.00 27.53
CA GLU A 447 -7.72 25.26 26.73
C GLU A 447 -8.71 26.21 27.44
N LYS A 448 -8.84 26.11 28.77
CA LYS A 448 -9.64 27.05 29.57
C LYS A 448 -9.05 28.46 29.58
N GLU A 449 -7.73 28.60 29.56
CA GLU A 449 -7.05 29.90 29.45
C GLU A 449 -7.21 30.53 28.06
N LYS A 450 -7.19 29.74 26.98
CA LYS A 450 -7.46 30.23 25.61
C LYS A 450 -8.90 30.71 25.38
N SER A 451 -9.86 30.18 26.14
CA SER A 451 -11.30 30.47 25.99
C SER A 451 -11.78 31.66 26.85
N GLN A 452 -10.90 32.28 27.65
CA GLN A 452 -11.19 33.54 28.33
C GLN A 452 -10.64 34.73 27.52
N PRO A 453 -11.46 35.72 27.14
CA PRO A 453 -10.95 36.92 26.47
C PRO A 453 -10.08 37.72 27.43
N SER A 454 -8.86 38.06 27.01
CA SER A 454 -7.97 38.90 27.82
C SER A 454 -8.51 40.34 27.85
N ALA A 455 -8.44 40.98 29.02
CA ALA A 455 -8.91 42.36 29.22
C ALA A 455 -8.20 43.39 28.30
N ALA A 456 -7.10 43.02 27.65
CA ALA A 456 -6.37 43.87 26.72
C ALA A 456 -7.07 44.02 25.35
N GLU A 457 -7.82 43.01 24.88
CA GLU A 457 -8.50 43.05 23.56
C GLU A 457 -9.74 43.95 23.54
N GLN A 458 -10.24 44.38 24.71
CA GLN A 458 -11.35 45.34 24.81
C GLN A 458 -10.89 46.79 24.71
N GLN A 459 -9.61 47.10 24.93
CA GLN A 459 -9.09 48.46 24.81
C GLN A 459 -8.64 48.79 23.38
N GLU A 460 -8.13 47.83 22.61
CA GLU A 460 -7.66 48.06 21.23
C GLU A 460 -8.79 48.28 20.21
N LYS A 461 -10.00 47.79 20.48
CA LYS A 461 -11.19 47.98 19.62
C LYS A 461 -11.87 49.35 19.76
N ILE A 462 -11.51 50.13 20.78
CA ILE A 462 -12.10 51.47 21.01
C ILE A 462 -11.20 52.56 20.40
N THR A 463 -9.90 52.33 20.27
CA THR A 463 -8.94 53.29 19.68
C THR A 463 -8.78 53.16 18.16
N THR A 464 -9.09 52.01 17.56
CA THR A 464 -8.97 51.79 16.11
C THR A 464 -10.17 52.29 15.30
N THR A 465 -11.30 52.58 15.95
CA THR A 465 -12.51 53.15 15.29
C THR A 465 -12.44 54.67 15.09
N VAL A 466 -11.49 55.37 15.70
CA VAL A 466 -11.39 56.85 15.60
C VAL A 466 -10.30 57.30 14.60
N ALA A 467 -9.35 56.44 14.24
CA ALA A 467 -8.23 56.81 13.37
C ALA A 467 -8.41 56.46 11.87
N LEU A 468 -9.50 55.79 11.49
CA LEU A 468 -9.72 55.31 10.10
C LEU A 468 -10.69 56.17 9.28
N GLU A 469 -11.17 57.30 9.83
CA GLU A 469 -12.10 58.20 9.12
C GLU A 469 -11.42 59.43 8.46
N GLU A 470 -10.10 59.64 8.63
CA GLU A 470 -9.43 60.86 8.11
C GLU A 470 -8.38 60.66 6.99
N GLU A 471 -8.04 59.42 6.59
CA GLU A 471 -6.97 59.18 5.57
C GLU A 471 -7.45 58.54 4.25
N LYS A 472 -8.75 58.62 3.91
CA LYS A 472 -9.28 58.11 2.62
C LYS A 472 -9.51 59.16 1.52
N SER A 473 -8.94 60.35 1.67
CA SER A 473 -9.07 61.44 0.70
C SER A 473 -7.72 61.96 0.21
N ALA A 474 -6.85 61.09 -0.27
CA ALA A 474 -5.73 61.47 -1.12
C ALA A 474 -5.22 60.23 -1.87
N GLU A 475 -4.96 60.40 -3.17
CA GLU A 475 -4.13 59.53 -4.01
C GLU A 475 -4.81 58.31 -4.64
N GLU A 476 -5.90 58.57 -5.38
CA GLU A 476 -5.92 58.19 -6.79
C GLU A 476 -5.11 59.24 -7.58
N GLU A 477 -3.95 58.84 -8.12
CA GLU A 477 -3.23 59.40 -9.30
C GLU A 477 -1.71 59.29 -9.11
N GLU A 478 -1.14 58.13 -9.40
CA GLU A 478 0.15 58.11 -10.10
C GLU A 478 0.30 56.89 -11.00
N GLU A 479 0.87 57.18 -12.16
CA GLU A 479 0.76 56.48 -13.42
C GLU A 479 1.85 55.39 -13.59
N LYS A 480 1.48 54.32 -14.31
CA LYS A 480 2.30 53.55 -15.28
C LYS A 480 3.83 53.50 -15.08
N LEU A 481 4.38 52.28 -14.97
CA LEU A 481 5.52 51.81 -15.80
C LEU A 481 5.68 50.27 -15.77
N LEU A 482 5.88 49.70 -16.95
CA LEU A 482 6.09 48.29 -17.38
C LEU A 482 7.20 47.52 -16.62
N PRO A 483 7.30 46.16 -16.62
CA PRO A 483 7.20 45.29 -17.81
C PRO A 483 6.54 43.90 -17.66
N LYS A 484 6.26 43.30 -18.83
CA LYS A 484 5.79 41.91 -19.03
C LYS A 484 6.79 40.87 -18.49
N PRO A 485 6.32 39.78 -17.86
CA PRO A 485 7.02 38.50 -17.85
C PRO A 485 6.30 37.48 -18.74
N GLU A 486 7.06 37.03 -19.73
CA GLU A 486 7.02 35.82 -20.54
C GLU A 486 6.00 34.71 -20.16
N GLU A 487 5.30 34.23 -21.18
CA GLU A 487 4.59 32.95 -21.21
C GLU A 487 5.53 31.83 -20.76
N LYS A 488 5.23 31.23 -19.60
CA LYS A 488 5.78 29.92 -19.23
C LYS A 488 4.75 28.85 -19.57
N GLU A 489 5.18 27.99 -20.49
CA GLU A 489 4.51 26.76 -20.89
C GLU A 489 3.98 25.99 -19.68
N ILE A 490 2.70 25.65 -19.78
CA ILE A 490 2.02 24.69 -18.92
C ILE A 490 2.70 23.34 -19.16
N HIS A 491 3.52 22.89 -18.19
CA HIS A 491 3.95 21.51 -18.12
C HIS A 491 2.73 20.64 -17.82
N HIS A 492 2.11 20.13 -18.88
CA HIS A 492 1.20 18.99 -18.80
C HIS A 492 2.01 17.76 -18.38
N ASP A 493 1.70 17.23 -17.21
CA ASP A 493 2.15 15.92 -16.74
C ASP A 493 1.24 14.84 -17.38
N PRO A 494 1.75 13.91 -18.21
CA PRO A 494 0.99 12.82 -18.84
C PRO A 494 1.22 11.52 -18.03
N LEU A 495 0.32 10.54 -17.87
CA LEU A 495 -0.70 9.95 -18.73
C LEU A 495 -1.75 9.27 -17.82
N VAL A 496 -3.02 9.66 -17.92
CA VAL A 496 -4.13 8.82 -18.43
C VAL A 496 -5.18 9.83 -18.88
N ALA A 497 -5.02 10.30 -20.13
CA ALA A 497 -6.13 10.92 -20.83
C ALA A 497 -7.13 9.81 -21.14
N ALA A 498 -8.36 10.04 -20.70
CA ALA A 498 -9.50 9.23 -21.08
C ALA A 498 -9.62 9.11 -22.60
N ALA A 499 -9.84 7.87 -23.03
CA ALA A 499 -10.37 7.41 -24.30
C ALA A 499 -10.83 8.48 -25.32
N GLY A 500 -10.13 8.49 -26.46
CA GLY A 500 -10.59 9.15 -27.68
C GLY A 500 -9.71 8.81 -28.89
N GLY A 501 -10.00 7.70 -29.56
CA GLY A 501 -9.57 7.46 -30.95
C GLY A 501 -8.25 6.67 -31.14
N ALA A 502 -8.25 5.88 -32.20
CA ALA A 502 -7.23 4.95 -32.66
C ALA A 502 -5.75 5.40 -32.50
N HIS A 503 -4.92 4.50 -31.93
CA HIS A 503 -3.45 4.47 -32.01
C HIS A 503 -2.60 5.49 -31.20
N ALA A 504 -2.97 5.82 -29.96
CA ALA A 504 -2.01 6.45 -29.03
C ALA A 504 -1.01 5.39 -28.52
N THR A 505 0.21 5.37 -29.08
CA THR A 505 1.30 4.48 -28.65
C THR A 505 2.20 5.22 -27.68
N THR A 506 2.35 4.72 -26.45
CA THR A 506 3.24 5.29 -25.44
C THR A 506 4.69 4.97 -25.78
N PHE A 507 5.61 5.93 -25.70
CA PHE A 507 7.03 5.70 -25.99
C PHE A 507 7.88 5.74 -24.73
N VAL A 508 8.65 4.68 -24.53
CA VAL A 508 9.49 4.47 -23.38
C VAL A 508 10.94 4.37 -23.84
N GLN A 509 11.76 5.37 -23.54
CA GLN A 509 13.17 5.32 -23.88
C GLN A 509 13.95 4.65 -22.74
N LEU A 510 14.72 3.62 -23.05
CA LEU A 510 15.63 3.04 -22.06
C LEU A 510 16.72 4.05 -21.70
N GLU A 511 16.93 4.25 -20.40
CA GLU A 511 18.03 5.09 -19.93
C GLU A 511 19.36 4.46 -20.36
N ARG A 512 20.20 5.28 -20.99
CA ARG A 512 21.53 4.86 -21.44
C ARG A 512 22.39 4.59 -20.22
N LYS A 513 22.64 3.32 -19.92
CA LYS A 513 23.55 2.90 -18.83
C LYS A 513 25.00 2.90 -19.26
N PHE A 514 25.22 2.62 -20.53
CA PHE A 514 26.52 2.49 -21.13
C PHE A 514 26.58 3.51 -22.26
N GLU A 515 27.57 4.40 -22.24
CA GLU A 515 27.91 5.30 -23.34
C GLU A 515 29.30 4.94 -23.85
N PRO A 516 29.55 4.94 -25.17
CA PRO A 516 30.81 4.48 -25.73
C PRO A 516 31.83 5.63 -25.70
N LYS A 517 32.20 6.14 -24.52
CA LYS A 517 33.25 7.16 -24.40
C LYS A 517 34.65 6.57 -24.63
N ASN A 518 34.82 5.27 -24.35
CA ASN A 518 35.96 4.45 -24.74
C ASN A 518 35.54 2.97 -24.81
N LEU A 519 35.51 2.33 -25.99
CA LEU A 519 35.14 0.90 -26.09
C LEU A 519 36.16 -0.04 -25.43
N GLN A 520 37.37 0.44 -25.11
CA GLN A 520 38.42 -0.36 -24.46
C GLN A 520 38.03 -0.80 -23.04
N SER A 521 37.28 0.02 -22.29
CA SER A 521 36.84 -0.32 -20.92
C SER A 521 35.73 -1.36 -20.86
N PHE A 522 35.14 -1.71 -22.00
CA PHE A 522 33.97 -2.58 -22.10
C PHE A 522 34.25 -3.88 -22.88
N ALA A 523 35.50 -4.13 -23.29
CA ALA A 523 35.81 -5.20 -24.24
C ALA A 523 35.93 -6.60 -23.62
N LYS A 524 35.15 -7.55 -24.15
CA LYS A 524 35.32 -9.01 -23.98
C LYS A 524 35.94 -9.67 -25.23
N LEU A 525 36.87 -8.98 -25.89
CA LEU A 525 37.76 -9.62 -26.86
C LEU A 525 38.98 -10.17 -26.10
N GLY A 526 39.57 -11.27 -26.58
CA GLY A 526 40.69 -11.95 -25.89
C GLY A 526 41.86 -11.03 -25.53
N ASN A 527 42.66 -11.45 -24.53
CA ASN A 527 43.74 -10.68 -23.87
C ASN A 527 44.82 -10.09 -24.80
N ASN A 528 44.84 -10.49 -26.07
CA ASN A 528 45.77 -10.10 -27.12
C ASN A 528 45.32 -8.86 -27.93
N VAL A 529 44.23 -8.20 -27.52
CA VAL A 529 43.84 -6.90 -28.08
C VAL A 529 44.56 -5.79 -27.32
N SER A 530 45.57 -5.21 -27.96
CA SER A 530 46.42 -4.15 -27.40
C SER A 530 45.81 -2.76 -27.47
N SER A 531 45.01 -2.48 -28.52
CA SER A 531 44.30 -1.22 -28.68
C SER A 531 43.00 -1.41 -29.46
N ILE A 532 41.94 -0.71 -29.04
CA ILE A 532 40.72 -0.52 -29.83
C ILE A 532 40.51 0.98 -29.94
N LYS A 533 40.62 1.56 -31.13
CA LYS A 533 40.27 2.98 -31.33
C LYS A 533 38.95 3.07 -32.06
N VAL A 534 38.03 3.84 -31.48
CA VAL A 534 36.75 4.15 -32.12
C VAL A 534 36.99 5.29 -33.10
N LEU A 535 36.80 5.03 -34.39
CA LEU A 535 36.96 6.02 -35.45
C LEU A 535 35.70 6.88 -35.60
N SER A 536 34.52 6.25 -35.54
CA SER A 536 33.23 6.93 -35.56
C SER A 536 32.15 6.07 -34.92
N THR A 537 31.10 6.71 -34.41
CA THR A 537 29.90 6.03 -33.91
C THR A 537 28.65 6.64 -34.51
N GLU A 538 27.75 5.80 -34.99
CA GLU A 538 26.41 6.16 -35.45
C GLU A 538 25.39 5.57 -34.48
N GLN A 539 24.40 6.37 -34.09
CA GLN A 539 23.31 5.90 -33.24
C GLN A 539 22.17 5.36 -34.11
N GLU A 540 21.69 4.18 -33.77
CA GLU A 540 20.51 3.54 -34.34
C GLU A 540 19.51 3.28 -33.22
N GLU A 541 18.24 3.54 -33.47
CA GLU A 541 17.18 3.24 -32.51
C GLU A 541 16.50 1.92 -32.86
N VAL A 542 16.44 1.03 -31.89
CA VAL A 542 15.74 -0.23 -31.98
C VAL A 542 14.45 -0.13 -31.18
N PHE A 543 13.34 -0.50 -31.80
CA PHE A 543 12.01 -0.41 -31.22
C PHE A 543 11.54 -1.80 -30.79
N HIS A 544 11.17 -1.92 -29.53
CA HIS A 544 10.69 -3.13 -28.87
C HIS A 544 9.22 -2.90 -28.47
N PRO A 545 8.27 -3.73 -28.87
CA PRO A 545 6.86 -3.51 -28.52
C PRO A 545 6.64 -3.73 -27.01
N VAL A 546 5.77 -2.89 -26.43
CA VAL A 546 5.23 -3.07 -25.09
C VAL A 546 3.78 -3.52 -25.23
N PHE A 547 3.48 -4.64 -24.59
CA PHE A 547 2.18 -5.27 -24.57
C PHE A 547 1.54 -5.08 -23.21
N GLU A 548 0.26 -4.73 -23.20
CA GLU A 548 -0.60 -4.87 -22.04
C GLU A 548 -1.43 -6.14 -22.21
N LEU A 549 -1.37 -7.02 -21.22
CA LEU A 549 -2.22 -8.18 -21.11
C LEU A 549 -3.32 -7.86 -20.12
N SER A 550 -4.56 -8.13 -20.51
CA SER A 550 -5.72 -7.96 -19.67
C SER A 550 -6.45 -9.29 -19.53
N ALA A 551 -6.87 -9.59 -18.31
CA ALA A 551 -7.83 -10.66 -18.06
C ALA A 551 -8.81 -10.21 -16.97
N SER A 552 -10.06 -10.57 -17.17
CA SER A 552 -11.14 -10.31 -16.23
C SER A 552 -12.05 -11.51 -16.09
N VAL A 553 -12.47 -11.78 -14.86
CA VAL A 553 -13.44 -12.82 -14.52
C VAL A 553 -14.52 -12.17 -13.68
N PHE A 554 -15.78 -12.35 -14.06
CA PHE A 554 -16.90 -11.70 -13.41
C PHE A 554 -18.16 -12.55 -13.41
N GLU A 555 -18.96 -12.36 -12.37
CA GLU A 555 -20.26 -12.98 -12.16
C GLU A 555 -21.21 -11.88 -11.68
N LYS A 556 -22.41 -11.77 -12.28
CA LYS A 556 -23.30 -10.60 -12.11
C LYS A 556 -24.57 -10.90 -11.31
N GLY A 557 -24.83 -12.16 -10.98
CA GLY A 557 -26.01 -12.62 -10.27
C GLY A 557 -25.74 -12.81 -8.79
N TYR A 558 -25.03 -13.89 -8.45
CA TYR A 558 -24.86 -14.44 -7.11
C TYR A 558 -23.89 -13.64 -6.24
N ALA A 559 -22.62 -13.54 -6.65
CA ALA A 559 -21.59 -12.85 -5.88
C ALA A 559 -21.46 -11.37 -6.30
N ARG A 560 -21.86 -11.04 -7.54
CA ARG A 560 -21.70 -9.69 -8.12
C ARG A 560 -20.26 -9.18 -8.04
N GLN A 561 -19.31 -10.07 -8.27
CA GLN A 561 -17.88 -9.80 -8.18
C GLN A 561 -17.25 -9.69 -9.57
N SER A 562 -16.20 -8.89 -9.67
CA SER A 562 -15.29 -8.88 -10.81
C SER A 562 -13.85 -8.84 -10.30
N LEU A 563 -13.01 -9.70 -10.86
CA LEU A 563 -11.57 -9.63 -10.72
C LEU A 563 -10.98 -9.23 -12.07
N ASP A 564 -10.14 -8.21 -12.05
CA ASP A 564 -9.44 -7.70 -13.22
C ASP A 564 -7.94 -7.74 -12.94
N LYS A 565 -7.13 -8.15 -13.93
CA LYS A 565 -5.67 -8.13 -13.86
C LYS A 565 -5.11 -7.55 -15.14
N LEU A 566 -4.17 -6.63 -14.97
CA LEU A 566 -3.40 -6.01 -16.04
C LEU A 566 -1.92 -6.31 -15.81
N GLU A 567 -1.21 -6.76 -16.85
CA GLU A 567 0.23 -7.02 -16.82
C GLU A 567 0.87 -6.35 -18.03
N GLU A 568 1.83 -5.45 -17.81
CA GLU A 568 2.61 -4.80 -18.88
C GLU A 568 3.95 -5.51 -19.09
N LEU A 569 4.22 -5.92 -20.33
CA LEU A 569 5.41 -6.67 -20.73
C LEU A 569 6.07 -6.04 -21.95
N ALA A 570 7.38 -5.84 -21.89
CA ALA A 570 8.19 -5.44 -23.03
C ALA A 570 8.81 -6.68 -23.71
N ALA A 571 8.77 -6.73 -25.03
CA ALA A 571 9.53 -7.71 -25.80
C ALA A 571 10.98 -7.25 -25.94
N PHE A 572 11.81 -7.62 -24.98
CA PHE A 572 13.21 -7.23 -24.94
C PHE A 572 14.10 -8.42 -25.32
N GLU A 573 15.00 -8.22 -26.27
CA GLU A 573 15.82 -9.29 -26.87
C GLU A 573 14.95 -10.46 -27.42
N SER A 574 15.04 -11.63 -26.78
CA SER A 574 14.32 -12.87 -27.15
C SER A 574 13.33 -13.31 -26.05
N GLN A 575 12.95 -12.43 -25.12
CA GLN A 575 12.01 -12.74 -24.04
C GLN A 575 10.98 -11.63 -23.80
N LEU A 576 9.81 -11.98 -23.28
CA LEU A 576 8.88 -11.02 -22.68
C LEU A 576 9.30 -10.78 -21.23
N VAL A 577 9.58 -9.54 -20.88
CA VAL A 577 10.01 -9.15 -19.54
C VAL A 577 9.14 -8.00 -19.02
N PRO A 578 8.95 -7.86 -17.70
CA PRO A 578 8.37 -6.65 -17.13
C PRO A 578 9.14 -5.41 -17.58
N LEU A 579 8.45 -4.28 -17.68
CA LEU A 579 9.07 -3.03 -18.13
C LEU A 579 10.36 -2.74 -17.35
N PRO A 580 11.51 -2.53 -18.02
CA PRO A 580 12.78 -2.34 -17.33
C PRO A 580 12.77 -1.09 -16.44
N ALA A 581 13.21 -1.18 -15.19
CA ALA A 581 13.05 -0.10 -14.20
C ALA A 581 13.80 1.23 -14.52
N ALA A 582 14.78 1.22 -15.44
CA ALA A 582 15.56 2.39 -15.83
C ALA A 582 15.14 2.86 -17.23
N HIS A 583 14.04 3.60 -17.29
CA HIS A 583 13.46 4.15 -18.50
C HIS A 583 12.86 5.53 -18.27
N THR A 584 12.78 6.33 -19.33
CA THR A 584 12.17 7.66 -19.36
C THR A 584 11.06 7.69 -20.40
N LEU A 585 9.97 8.42 -20.13
CA LEU A 585 8.96 8.67 -21.14
C LEU A 585 9.53 9.61 -22.22
N ALA A 586 9.35 9.23 -23.49
CA ALA A 586 9.80 10.02 -24.63
C ALA A 586 8.62 10.57 -25.42
N PRO A 587 8.72 11.79 -25.98
CA PRO A 587 7.67 12.36 -26.83
C PRO A 587 7.48 11.55 -28.12
N GLN A 588 6.27 11.66 -28.70
CA GLN A 588 5.76 10.88 -29.83
C GLN A 588 6.84 10.60 -30.91
N ARG A 589 7.28 9.34 -31.01
CA ARG A 589 8.21 8.87 -32.05
C ARG A 589 7.45 8.10 -33.13
N ALA A 590 7.93 8.14 -34.37
CA ALA A 590 7.35 7.32 -35.43
C ALA A 590 7.97 5.91 -35.39
N VAL A 591 7.15 4.87 -35.24
CA VAL A 591 7.60 3.47 -35.37
C VAL A 591 7.53 3.08 -36.84
N PRO A 592 8.60 2.53 -37.43
CA PRO A 592 8.56 2.00 -38.80
C PRO A 592 7.46 0.94 -38.98
N ALA A 593 6.70 1.02 -40.07
CA ALA A 593 5.58 0.09 -40.33
C ALA A 593 6.01 -1.39 -40.34
N GLU A 594 7.23 -1.67 -40.78
CA GLU A 594 7.80 -3.02 -40.78
C GLU A 594 8.08 -3.56 -39.36
N ALA A 595 8.47 -2.70 -38.43
CA ALA A 595 8.68 -3.07 -37.03
C ALA A 595 7.35 -3.43 -36.33
N ARG A 596 6.27 -2.70 -36.66
CA ARG A 596 4.90 -3.02 -36.21
C ARG A 596 4.46 -4.40 -36.67
N ARG A 597 4.58 -4.71 -37.97
CA ARG A 597 4.17 -6.01 -38.53
C ARG A 597 4.96 -7.18 -37.94
N LYS A 598 6.28 -7.04 -37.80
CA LYS A 598 7.16 -8.10 -37.25
C LYS A 598 6.94 -8.35 -35.77
N ALA A 599 6.53 -7.34 -35.00
CA ALA A 599 6.29 -7.44 -33.57
C ALA A 599 5.10 -8.35 -33.24
N GLU A 600 3.96 -8.15 -33.90
CA GLU A 600 2.73 -8.92 -33.63
C GLU A 600 2.89 -10.39 -34.06
N GLU A 601 3.38 -10.64 -35.28
CA GLU A 601 3.57 -12.00 -35.80
C GLU A 601 4.54 -12.84 -34.94
N LYS A 602 5.61 -12.22 -34.42
CA LYS A 602 6.65 -12.93 -33.65
C LYS A 602 6.16 -13.34 -32.26
N TRP A 603 5.33 -12.53 -31.60
CA TRP A 603 5.02 -12.68 -30.18
C TRP A 603 3.62 -13.21 -29.88
N ASN A 604 2.72 -13.27 -30.86
CA ASN A 604 1.34 -13.74 -30.68
C ASN A 604 1.24 -15.07 -29.90
N GLY A 605 2.02 -16.09 -30.27
CA GLY A 605 1.96 -17.39 -29.59
C GLY A 605 2.37 -17.36 -28.11
N GLU A 606 3.36 -16.54 -27.74
CA GLU A 606 3.79 -16.40 -26.33
C GLU A 606 2.79 -15.54 -25.55
N LEU A 607 2.23 -14.49 -26.17
CA LEU A 607 1.21 -13.62 -25.58
C LEU A 607 -0.09 -14.39 -25.30
N GLU A 608 -0.54 -15.24 -26.23
CA GLU A 608 -1.70 -16.12 -26.03
C GLU A 608 -1.49 -17.05 -24.85
N LYS A 609 -0.32 -17.69 -24.76
CA LYS A 609 0.04 -18.59 -23.66
C LYS A 609 0.06 -17.86 -22.31
N ARG A 610 0.65 -16.65 -22.27
CA ARG A 610 0.73 -15.84 -21.05
C ARG A 610 -0.65 -15.35 -20.62
N THR A 611 -1.45 -14.87 -21.56
CA THR A 611 -2.84 -14.42 -21.33
C THR A 611 -3.73 -15.57 -20.83
N ALA A 612 -3.58 -16.77 -21.39
CA ALA A 612 -4.29 -17.96 -20.92
C ALA A 612 -3.90 -18.34 -19.48
N THR A 613 -2.61 -18.23 -19.14
CA THR A 613 -2.12 -18.46 -17.77
C THR A 613 -2.68 -17.42 -16.80
N LEU A 614 -2.69 -16.15 -17.19
CA LEU A 614 -3.24 -15.04 -16.40
C LEU A 614 -4.73 -15.25 -16.10
N LYS A 615 -5.49 -15.65 -17.13
CA LYS A 615 -6.91 -15.99 -17.02
C LYS A 615 -7.15 -17.19 -16.11
N ALA A 616 -6.35 -18.24 -16.21
CA ALA A 616 -6.49 -19.43 -15.37
C ALA A 616 -6.22 -19.11 -13.89
N ASP A 617 -5.19 -18.30 -13.59
CA ASP A 617 -4.90 -17.81 -12.23
C ASP A 617 -6.06 -16.99 -11.66
N LEU A 618 -6.61 -16.06 -12.45
CA LEU A 618 -7.78 -15.27 -12.08
C LEU A 618 -9.02 -16.12 -11.85
N GLN A 619 -9.26 -17.12 -12.70
CA GLN A 619 -10.40 -18.02 -12.55
C GLN A 619 -10.30 -18.81 -11.24
N ALA A 620 -9.14 -19.41 -10.96
CA ALA A 620 -8.93 -20.14 -9.71
C ALA A 620 -9.14 -19.26 -8.46
N LYS A 621 -8.70 -18.00 -8.52
CA LYS A 621 -8.95 -17.02 -7.44
C LYS A 621 -10.42 -16.63 -7.33
N PHE A 622 -11.11 -16.48 -8.46
CA PHE A 622 -12.53 -16.15 -8.49
C PHE A 622 -13.38 -17.28 -7.90
N ASP A 623 -13.03 -18.54 -8.20
CA ASP A 623 -13.74 -19.72 -7.67
C ASP A 623 -13.65 -19.78 -6.14
N VAL A 624 -12.51 -19.41 -5.55
CA VAL A 624 -12.36 -19.29 -4.09
C VAL A 624 -13.28 -18.21 -3.52
N ILE A 625 -13.36 -17.04 -4.16
CA ILE A 625 -14.24 -15.94 -3.71
C ILE A 625 -15.71 -16.36 -3.78
N MET A 626 -16.10 -17.06 -4.84
CA MET A 626 -17.46 -17.58 -5.01
C MET A 626 -17.82 -18.55 -3.87
N GLU A 627 -16.90 -19.43 -3.49
CA GLU A 627 -17.09 -20.38 -2.39
C GLU A 627 -17.18 -19.69 -1.03
N GLU A 628 -16.39 -18.64 -0.80
CA GLU A 628 -16.50 -17.82 0.42
C GLU A 628 -17.85 -17.10 0.50
N LYS A 629 -18.34 -16.56 -0.63
CA LYS A 629 -19.67 -15.94 -0.72
C LYS A 629 -20.80 -16.91 -0.40
N ARG A 630 -20.67 -18.17 -0.81
CA ARG A 630 -21.61 -19.23 -0.46
C ARG A 630 -21.68 -19.44 1.05
N VAL A 631 -20.53 -19.53 1.70
CA VAL A 631 -20.45 -19.71 3.16
C VAL A 631 -21.07 -18.51 3.90
N GLU A 632 -20.81 -17.29 3.43
CA GLU A 632 -21.41 -16.06 4.01
C GLU A 632 -22.94 -16.07 3.90
N HIS A 633 -23.50 -16.35 2.72
CA HIS A 633 -24.95 -16.38 2.51
C HIS A 633 -25.63 -17.47 3.35
N ILE A 634 -25.03 -18.65 3.46
CA ILE A 634 -25.52 -19.72 4.34
C ILE A 634 -25.52 -19.24 5.80
N ALA A 635 -24.41 -18.66 6.27
CA ALA A 635 -24.31 -18.18 7.65
C ALA A 635 -25.35 -17.10 7.98
N GLU A 636 -25.57 -16.14 7.08
CA GLU A 636 -26.55 -15.07 7.24
C GLU A 636 -27.99 -15.63 7.33
N LYS A 637 -28.36 -16.53 6.42
CA LYS A 637 -29.70 -17.15 6.41
C LYS A 637 -29.94 -18.08 7.60
N GLN A 638 -28.91 -18.79 8.05
CA GLN A 638 -28.98 -19.69 9.21
C GLN A 638 -28.96 -18.96 10.56
N ALA A 639 -28.53 -17.70 10.63
CA ALA A 639 -28.40 -16.97 11.90
C ALA A 639 -29.70 -16.89 12.70
N ARG A 640 -30.83 -16.57 12.03
CA ARG A 640 -32.14 -16.42 12.68
C ARG A 640 -32.74 -17.77 13.15
N PRO A 641 -32.74 -18.85 12.34
CA PRO A 641 -33.12 -20.18 12.82
C PRO A 641 -32.25 -20.70 13.96
N LYS A 642 -30.91 -20.56 13.88
CA LYS A 642 -29.99 -20.97 14.95
C LYS A 642 -30.26 -20.23 16.27
N ALA A 643 -30.50 -18.93 16.21
CA ALA A 643 -30.88 -18.14 17.39
C ALA A 643 -32.21 -18.61 18.00
N LYS A 644 -33.19 -19.00 17.17
CA LYS A 644 -34.47 -19.58 17.66
C LYS A 644 -34.27 -20.95 18.32
N ILE A 645 -33.44 -21.82 17.75
CA ILE A 645 -33.10 -23.13 18.34
C ILE A 645 -32.47 -22.92 19.71
N ALA A 646 -31.48 -22.03 19.85
CA ALA A 646 -30.88 -21.72 21.14
C ALA A 646 -31.89 -21.22 22.19
N ASN A 647 -32.85 -20.40 21.79
CA ASN A 647 -33.93 -19.94 22.68
C ASN A 647 -34.90 -21.07 23.07
N ILE A 648 -35.18 -21.99 22.16
CA ILE A 648 -36.00 -23.18 22.43
C ILE A 648 -35.27 -24.10 23.40
N ASP A 649 -33.99 -24.39 23.17
CA ASP A 649 -33.16 -25.23 24.05
C ASP A 649 -33.11 -24.66 25.48
N ALA A 650 -32.90 -23.34 25.62
CA ALA A 650 -32.94 -22.66 26.91
C ALA A 650 -34.33 -22.70 27.57
N SER A 651 -35.40 -22.78 26.79
CA SER A 651 -36.78 -22.90 27.30
C SER A 651 -37.10 -24.34 27.71
N ILE A 652 -36.63 -25.33 26.96
CA ILE A 652 -36.73 -26.75 27.31
C ILE A 652 -36.01 -27.02 28.62
N ALA A 653 -34.76 -26.54 28.78
CA ALA A 653 -33.99 -26.72 30.01
C ALA A 653 -34.73 -26.17 31.25
N ARG A 654 -35.27 -24.94 31.17
CA ARG A 654 -36.06 -24.33 32.26
C ARG A 654 -37.33 -25.10 32.58
N LEU A 655 -38.04 -25.59 31.56
CA LEU A 655 -39.26 -26.38 31.77
C LEU A 655 -38.96 -27.78 32.34
N GLN A 656 -37.82 -28.38 31.97
CA GLN A 656 -37.35 -29.65 32.53
C GLN A 656 -37.01 -29.51 34.02
N GLU A 657 -36.31 -28.45 34.42
CA GLU A 657 -36.06 -28.14 35.83
C GLU A 657 -37.37 -27.94 36.61
N ALA A 658 -38.31 -27.15 36.06
CA ALA A 658 -39.61 -26.93 36.68
C ALA A 658 -40.43 -28.23 36.80
N LEU A 659 -40.38 -29.09 35.79
CA LEU A 659 -41.04 -30.40 35.80
C LEU A 659 -40.46 -31.29 36.91
N ASN A 660 -39.13 -31.36 37.03
CA ASN A 660 -38.46 -32.13 38.07
C ASN A 660 -38.84 -31.64 39.48
N ALA A 661 -38.85 -30.31 39.69
CA ALA A 661 -39.27 -29.72 40.95
C ALA A 661 -40.75 -30.02 41.31
N GLU A 662 -41.66 -29.98 40.33
CA GLU A 662 -43.06 -30.37 40.55
C GLU A 662 -43.20 -31.86 40.84
N LEU A 663 -42.44 -32.74 40.18
CA LEU A 663 -42.43 -34.17 40.45
C LEU A 663 -41.95 -34.50 41.88
N ASP A 664 -40.91 -33.82 42.36
CA ASP A 664 -40.44 -34.00 43.74
C ASP A 664 -41.45 -33.46 44.76
N SER A 665 -42.07 -32.31 44.47
CA SER A 665 -43.15 -31.78 45.30
C SER A 665 -44.37 -32.70 45.37
N ILE A 666 -44.71 -33.41 44.28
CA ILE A 666 -45.75 -34.45 44.28
C ILE A 666 -45.37 -35.58 45.24
N LYS A 667 -44.12 -36.08 45.18
CA LYS A 667 -43.65 -37.14 46.10
C LYS A 667 -43.76 -36.71 47.56
N ASP A 668 -43.44 -35.46 47.88
CA ASP A 668 -43.54 -34.92 49.24
C ASP A 668 -44.99 -34.81 49.72
N GLN A 669 -45.91 -34.35 48.86
CA GLN A 669 -47.34 -34.34 49.19
C GLN A 669 -47.91 -35.75 49.36
N GLU A 670 -47.46 -36.72 48.56
CA GLU A 670 -47.84 -38.13 48.71
C GLU A 670 -47.32 -38.73 50.03
N ARG A 671 -46.10 -38.36 50.47
CA ARG A 671 -45.56 -38.72 51.79
C ARG A 671 -46.38 -38.10 52.93
N LEU A 672 -46.72 -36.81 52.83
CA LEU A 672 -47.55 -36.10 53.80
C LEU A 672 -48.95 -36.71 53.90
N TYR A 673 -49.57 -37.06 52.77
CA TYR A 673 -50.86 -37.75 52.74
C TYR A 673 -50.80 -39.10 53.49
N LYS A 674 -49.73 -39.89 53.27
CA LYS A 674 -49.51 -41.15 53.99
C LYS A 674 -49.34 -40.94 55.50
N GLN A 675 -48.62 -39.90 55.93
CA GLN A 675 -48.47 -39.55 57.35
C GLN A 675 -49.81 -39.14 57.99
N LEU A 676 -50.54 -38.21 57.35
CA LEU A 676 -51.87 -37.76 57.82
C LEU A 676 -52.87 -38.92 57.94
N LYS A 677 -52.79 -39.90 57.03
CA LYS A 677 -53.59 -41.12 57.07
C LYS A 677 -53.22 -42.03 58.25
N LYS A 678 -51.93 -42.13 58.59
CA LYS A 678 -51.43 -42.89 59.74
C LYS A 678 -51.80 -42.24 61.08
N GLU A 679 -51.85 -40.92 61.14
CA GLU A 679 -52.23 -40.13 62.33
C GLU A 679 -53.75 -39.99 62.56
N LYS A 680 -54.60 -40.62 61.72
CA LYS A 680 -56.06 -40.50 61.76
C LYS A 680 -56.56 -39.04 61.70
N ALA A 681 -55.93 -38.22 60.87
CA ALA A 681 -56.31 -36.81 60.69
C ALA A 681 -57.75 -36.65 60.16
N LYS A 682 -58.38 -35.48 60.44
CA LYS A 682 -59.74 -35.14 59.99
C LYS A 682 -59.89 -35.30 58.46
N LYS A 683 -61.04 -35.84 58.02
CA LYS A 683 -61.37 -36.12 56.60
C LYS A 683 -61.14 -34.92 55.67
N SER A 684 -61.43 -33.70 56.14
CA SER A 684 -61.20 -32.46 55.38
C SER A 684 -59.73 -32.19 55.04
N ARG A 685 -58.79 -32.57 55.92
CA ARG A 685 -57.34 -32.44 55.67
C ARG A 685 -56.82 -33.44 54.65
N LEU A 686 -57.34 -34.66 54.65
CA LEU A 686 -56.99 -35.69 53.66
C LEU A 686 -57.45 -35.29 52.26
N ILE A 687 -58.70 -34.82 52.12
CA ILE A 687 -59.24 -34.32 50.84
C ILE A 687 -58.43 -33.12 50.34
N SER A 688 -58.03 -32.20 51.22
CA SER A 688 -57.20 -31.06 50.84
C SER A 688 -55.82 -31.48 50.31
N ALA A 689 -55.18 -32.48 50.90
CA ALA A 689 -53.91 -33.02 50.44
C ALA A 689 -54.05 -33.77 49.09
N GLU A 690 -55.14 -34.52 48.92
CA GLU A 690 -55.46 -35.25 47.68
C GLU A 690 -55.68 -34.29 46.51
N ASN A 691 -56.48 -33.24 46.71
CA ASN A 691 -56.69 -32.18 45.71
C ASN A 691 -55.39 -31.47 45.31
N ARG A 692 -54.46 -31.26 46.26
CA ARG A 692 -53.14 -30.67 45.99
C ARG A 692 -52.27 -31.58 45.12
N ILE A 693 -52.29 -32.89 45.37
CA ILE A 693 -51.57 -33.89 44.56
C ILE A 693 -52.11 -33.89 43.13
N GLU A 694 -53.44 -33.93 42.97
CA GLU A 694 -54.09 -33.98 41.65
C GLU A 694 -53.83 -32.71 40.84
N THR A 695 -53.94 -31.54 41.48
CA THR A 695 -53.62 -30.23 40.85
C THR A 695 -52.17 -30.20 40.36
N LYS A 696 -51.22 -30.71 41.15
CA LYS A 696 -49.80 -30.76 40.76
C LYS A 696 -49.54 -31.77 39.64
N LYS A 697 -50.18 -32.93 39.65
CA LYS A 697 -50.10 -33.91 38.55
C LYS A 697 -50.59 -33.33 37.22
N GLN A 698 -51.70 -32.59 37.24
CA GLN A 698 -52.20 -31.89 36.05
C GLN A 698 -51.19 -30.85 35.52
N LYS A 699 -50.54 -30.07 36.40
CA LYS A 699 -49.47 -29.14 36.01
C LYS A 699 -48.27 -29.85 35.39
N ALA A 700 -47.81 -30.96 35.98
CA ALA A 700 -46.70 -31.75 35.45
C ALA A 700 -47.00 -32.29 34.04
N VAL A 701 -48.21 -32.80 33.79
CA VAL A 701 -48.66 -33.25 32.46
C VAL A 701 -48.68 -32.10 31.45
N ALA A 702 -49.16 -30.92 31.85
CA ALA A 702 -49.18 -29.73 30.99
C ALA A 702 -47.75 -29.26 30.62
N THR A 703 -46.84 -29.23 31.59
CA THR A 703 -45.43 -28.89 31.37
C THR A 703 -44.76 -29.89 30.43
N ARG A 704 -45.02 -31.20 30.61
CA ARG A 704 -44.48 -32.26 29.73
C ARG A 704 -44.94 -32.10 28.28
N ARG A 705 -46.23 -31.84 28.04
CA ARG A 705 -46.76 -31.58 26.69
C ARG A 705 -46.10 -30.36 26.04
N LYS A 706 -45.80 -29.32 26.84
CA LYS A 706 -45.14 -28.11 26.34
C LYS A 706 -43.68 -28.36 25.94
N ILE A 707 -42.97 -29.24 26.65
CA ILE A 707 -41.64 -29.70 26.28
C ILE A 707 -41.69 -30.50 24.96
N GLU A 708 -42.64 -31.43 24.83
CA GLU A 708 -42.84 -32.20 23.58
C GLU A 708 -43.11 -31.28 22.37
N GLN A 709 -43.97 -30.27 22.53
CA GLN A 709 -44.22 -29.27 21.48
C GLN A 709 -42.94 -28.52 21.07
N LEU A 710 -42.13 -28.08 22.04
CA LEU A 710 -40.88 -27.37 21.77
C LEU A 710 -39.83 -28.25 21.06
N HIS A 711 -39.80 -29.56 21.35
CA HIS A 711 -38.96 -30.50 20.59
C HIS A 711 -39.39 -30.61 19.13
N THR A 712 -40.70 -30.64 18.85
CA THR A 712 -41.22 -30.63 17.47
C THR A 712 -40.88 -29.32 16.76
N ASP A 713 -41.04 -28.17 17.42
CA ASP A 713 -40.71 -26.86 16.86
C ASP A 713 -39.20 -26.72 16.58
N ARG A 714 -38.36 -27.33 17.44
CA ARG A 714 -36.90 -27.41 17.25
C ARG A 714 -36.56 -28.24 16.01
N GLN A 715 -37.15 -29.43 15.86
CA GLN A 715 -36.93 -30.31 14.69
C GLN A 715 -37.29 -29.60 13.39
N ALA A 716 -38.45 -28.92 13.34
CA ALA A 716 -38.85 -28.16 12.14
C ALA A 716 -37.88 -27.02 11.77
N LEU A 717 -37.18 -26.44 12.75
CA LEU A 717 -36.13 -25.45 12.49
C LEU A 717 -34.82 -26.08 12.02
N GLU A 718 -34.50 -27.30 12.46
CA GLU A 718 -33.35 -28.08 11.97
C GLU A 718 -33.56 -28.50 10.52
N ASP A 719 -34.74 -28.99 10.17
CA ASP A 719 -35.08 -29.35 8.79
C ASP A 719 -34.97 -28.12 7.86
N LYS A 720 -35.44 -26.96 8.34
CA LYS A 720 -35.29 -25.68 7.64
C LYS A 720 -33.84 -25.22 7.47
N LEU A 721 -32.93 -25.57 8.39
CA LEU A 721 -31.51 -25.27 8.23
C LEU A 721 -30.89 -26.09 7.09
N ALA A 722 -31.30 -27.35 6.94
CA ALA A 722 -30.87 -28.21 5.84
C ALA A 722 -31.40 -27.72 4.48
N GLU A 723 -32.67 -27.32 4.40
CA GLU A 723 -33.25 -26.73 3.19
C GLU A 723 -32.48 -25.47 2.72
N ILE A 724 -32.07 -24.61 3.67
CA ILE A 724 -31.28 -23.41 3.36
C ILE A 724 -29.92 -23.77 2.74
N GLU A 725 -29.27 -24.84 3.21
CA GLU A 725 -27.98 -25.28 2.65
C GLU A 725 -28.15 -25.85 1.24
N GLU A 726 -29.21 -26.62 1.00
CA GLU A 726 -29.52 -27.20 -0.30
C GLU A 726 -29.85 -26.11 -1.34
N GLU A 727 -30.73 -25.17 -1.00
CA GLU A 727 -31.08 -24.04 -1.88
C GLU A 727 -29.87 -23.15 -2.24
N GLU A 728 -28.95 -22.93 -1.30
CA GLU A 728 -27.75 -22.13 -1.56
C GLU A 728 -26.72 -22.88 -2.39
N ASN A 729 -26.61 -24.21 -2.23
CA ASN A 729 -25.75 -25.03 -3.08
C ASN A 729 -26.23 -25.04 -4.54
N GLU A 730 -27.53 -25.14 -4.77
CA GLU A 730 -28.10 -25.05 -6.12
C GLU A 730 -27.80 -23.70 -6.78
N LYS A 731 -28.03 -22.59 -6.06
CA LYS A 731 -27.74 -21.23 -6.55
C LYS A 731 -26.26 -21.02 -6.82
N PHE A 732 -25.39 -21.55 -5.97
CA PHE A 732 -23.95 -21.50 -6.15
C PHE A 732 -23.52 -22.23 -7.43
N HIS A 733 -24.03 -23.44 -7.66
CA HIS A 733 -23.72 -24.20 -8.88
C HIS A 733 -24.25 -23.53 -10.15
N ASP A 734 -25.44 -22.95 -10.12
CA ASP A 734 -25.96 -22.15 -11.23
C ASP A 734 -25.05 -20.93 -11.48
N ALA A 735 -24.62 -20.23 -10.42
CA ALA A 735 -23.73 -19.09 -10.53
C ALA A 735 -22.36 -19.43 -11.13
N LEU A 736 -21.76 -20.57 -10.75
CA LEU A 736 -20.52 -21.06 -11.35
C LEU A 736 -20.66 -21.26 -12.88
N SER A 737 -21.83 -21.71 -13.34
CA SER A 737 -22.10 -21.88 -14.77
C SER A 737 -22.23 -20.56 -15.54
N GLN A 738 -22.53 -19.46 -14.84
CA GLN A 738 -22.74 -18.13 -15.41
C GLN A 738 -21.51 -17.23 -15.32
N VAL A 739 -20.40 -17.72 -14.76
CA VAL A 739 -19.13 -16.97 -14.70
C VAL A 739 -18.65 -16.68 -16.12
N LYS A 740 -18.38 -15.39 -16.38
CA LYS A 740 -17.85 -14.93 -17.66
C LYS A 740 -16.42 -14.48 -17.48
N SER A 741 -15.60 -14.82 -18.46
CA SER A 741 -14.21 -14.38 -18.53
C SER A 741 -13.95 -13.63 -19.82
N LYS A 742 -13.19 -12.54 -19.75
CA LYS A 742 -12.62 -11.87 -20.93
C LYS A 742 -11.12 -11.81 -20.77
N SER A 743 -10.41 -11.90 -21.88
CA SER A 743 -8.96 -11.73 -21.89
C SER A 743 -8.51 -11.25 -23.25
N GLY A 744 -7.45 -10.46 -23.29
CA GLY A 744 -6.89 -9.93 -24.51
C GLY A 744 -5.55 -9.27 -24.26
N PHE A 745 -4.86 -8.95 -25.34
CA PHE A 745 -3.62 -8.19 -25.28
C PHE A 745 -3.65 -7.11 -26.34
N ALA A 746 -2.96 -6.00 -26.07
CA ALA A 746 -2.82 -4.89 -26.99
C ALA A 746 -1.40 -4.32 -26.91
N VAL A 747 -0.93 -3.75 -28.02
CA VAL A 747 0.29 -2.96 -28.02
C VAL A 747 -0.05 -1.59 -27.44
N THR A 748 0.41 -1.30 -26.23
CA THR A 748 0.20 -0.02 -25.55
C THR A 748 1.34 0.96 -25.77
N GLY A 749 2.51 0.46 -26.16
CA GLY A 749 3.67 1.30 -26.36
C GLY A 749 4.85 0.64 -27.04
N TRP A 750 5.94 1.39 -27.08
CA TRP A 750 7.21 1.00 -27.68
C TRP A 750 8.36 1.43 -26.78
N LEU A 751 9.19 0.45 -26.47
CA LEU A 751 10.44 0.65 -25.79
C LEU A 751 11.54 0.92 -26.83
N ILE A 752 12.22 2.05 -26.67
CA ILE A 752 13.25 2.54 -27.58
C ILE A 752 14.61 2.29 -26.93
N GLU A 753 15.43 1.50 -27.60
CA GLU A 753 16.81 1.24 -27.23
C GLU A 753 17.75 1.97 -28.18
N THR A 754 18.71 2.74 -27.65
CA THR A 754 19.81 3.23 -28.47
C THR A 754 20.85 2.12 -28.64
N VAL A 755 21.05 1.67 -29.88
CA VAL A 755 22.14 0.77 -30.27
C VAL A 755 23.13 1.59 -31.10
N TYR A 756 24.42 1.49 -30.78
CA TYR A 756 25.42 2.21 -31.55
C TYR A 756 26.09 1.28 -32.54
N ARG A 757 26.24 1.75 -33.77
CA ARG A 757 27.12 1.18 -34.78
C ARG A 757 28.45 1.89 -34.76
N ALA A 758 29.55 1.17 -34.63
CA ALA A 758 30.87 1.77 -34.56
C ALA A 758 31.73 1.40 -35.77
N ARG A 759 32.60 2.32 -36.16
CA ARG A 759 33.82 2.00 -36.90
C ARG A 759 34.96 1.95 -35.91
N ILE A 760 35.66 0.83 -35.87
CA ILE A 760 36.78 0.63 -34.94
C ILE A 760 38.03 0.21 -35.70
N THR A 761 39.20 0.56 -35.18
CA THR A 761 40.45 -0.11 -35.51
C THR A 761 40.87 -0.99 -34.34
N VAL A 762 41.33 -2.20 -34.68
CA VAL A 762 41.84 -3.16 -33.70
C VAL A 762 43.34 -3.31 -33.90
N ASN A 763 44.10 -3.19 -32.81
CA ASN A 763 45.56 -3.21 -32.80
C ASN A 763 46.19 -2.17 -33.76
N ASP A 764 45.52 -1.04 -33.99
CA ASP A 764 45.94 0.04 -34.89
C ASP A 764 46.19 -0.36 -36.36
N ASN A 765 45.73 -1.55 -36.78
CA ASN A 765 46.13 -2.14 -38.06
C ASN A 765 44.97 -2.31 -39.06
N LYS A 766 43.78 -2.71 -38.60
CA LYS A 766 42.63 -2.97 -39.50
C LYS A 766 41.35 -2.33 -39.00
N GLU A 767 40.66 -1.67 -39.92
CA GLU A 767 39.34 -1.09 -39.71
C GLU A 767 38.24 -2.15 -39.83
N HIS A 768 37.28 -2.08 -38.91
CA HIS A 768 36.04 -2.85 -38.92
C HIS A 768 34.86 -1.88 -38.89
N ALA A 769 33.97 -1.99 -39.87
CA ALA A 769 32.85 -1.09 -40.07
C ALA A 769 31.53 -1.87 -40.25
N GLY A 770 30.42 -1.29 -39.79
CA GLY A 770 29.06 -1.76 -40.07
C GLY A 770 28.54 -2.94 -39.24
N ASP A 771 29.41 -3.88 -38.87
CA ASP A 771 29.06 -5.07 -38.07
C ASP A 771 29.40 -4.95 -36.57
N VAL A 772 29.99 -3.83 -36.17
CA VAL A 772 30.23 -3.52 -34.76
C VAL A 772 28.98 -2.84 -34.22
N ARG A 773 28.23 -3.54 -33.36
CA ARG A 773 26.98 -3.05 -32.77
C ARG A 773 27.02 -3.22 -31.28
N TRP A 774 26.50 -2.28 -30.52
CA TRP A 774 26.47 -2.41 -29.07
C TRP A 774 25.24 -1.71 -28.46
N SER A 775 24.60 -2.39 -27.52
CA SER A 775 23.45 -1.91 -26.76
C SER A 775 23.88 -0.95 -25.65
N SER A 776 23.34 0.27 -25.68
CA SER A 776 23.54 1.26 -24.62
C SER A 776 22.91 0.89 -23.28
N TYR A 777 22.07 -0.13 -23.25
CA TYR A 777 21.37 -0.55 -22.05
C TYR A 777 21.97 -1.81 -21.42
N THR A 778 22.28 -2.84 -22.21
CA THR A 778 22.82 -4.11 -21.70
C THR A 778 24.33 -4.17 -21.69
N GLY A 779 25.00 -3.28 -22.43
CA GLY A 779 26.44 -3.34 -22.62
C GLY A 779 26.91 -4.48 -23.54
N ARG A 780 25.98 -5.24 -24.14
CA ARG A 780 26.29 -6.37 -25.02
C ARG A 780 26.24 -5.96 -26.49
N GLY A 781 26.96 -6.69 -27.34
CA GLY A 781 27.12 -6.32 -28.73
C GLY A 781 28.05 -7.24 -29.52
N THR A 782 28.24 -6.91 -30.80
CA THR A 782 29.15 -7.56 -31.72
C THR A 782 30.36 -6.66 -32.01
N TRP A 783 31.54 -7.26 -32.14
CA TRP A 783 32.82 -6.58 -32.39
C TRP A 783 33.19 -6.47 -33.87
N GLY A 784 32.38 -7.04 -34.76
CA GLY A 784 32.68 -7.21 -36.17
C GLY A 784 32.41 -8.65 -36.60
N ARG A 785 32.96 -9.07 -37.75
CA ARG A 785 32.81 -10.43 -38.28
C ARG A 785 34.10 -11.20 -38.24
N CYS A 786 33.99 -12.52 -38.10
CA CYS A 786 35.13 -13.40 -38.27
C CYS A 786 35.70 -13.29 -39.70
N SER A 787 37.01 -13.11 -39.83
CA SER A 787 37.71 -13.01 -41.12
C SER A 787 37.70 -14.30 -41.96
N VAL A 788 37.13 -15.39 -41.44
CA VAL A 788 37.10 -16.71 -42.09
C VAL A 788 35.66 -17.12 -42.44
N CYS A 789 34.74 -17.14 -41.46
CA CYS A 789 33.35 -17.55 -41.70
C CYS A 789 32.35 -16.39 -41.79
N SER A 790 32.79 -15.14 -41.61
CA SER A 790 31.94 -13.95 -41.69
C SER A 790 30.78 -13.90 -40.67
N VAL A 791 30.79 -14.75 -39.64
CA VAL A 791 29.80 -14.73 -38.55
C VAL A 791 30.08 -13.54 -37.63
N PRO A 792 29.06 -12.76 -37.19
CA PRO A 792 29.22 -11.69 -36.21
C PRO A 792 29.78 -12.21 -34.87
N LEU A 793 30.67 -11.45 -34.26
CA LEU A 793 31.42 -11.88 -33.07
C LEU A 793 30.95 -11.15 -31.83
N GLU A 794 30.21 -11.83 -30.95
CA GLU A 794 29.98 -11.36 -29.57
C GLU A 794 31.22 -11.56 -28.69
N SER A 795 32.03 -12.59 -29.01
CA SER A 795 33.32 -12.88 -28.37
C SER A 795 34.29 -13.51 -29.40
N GLY A 796 35.59 -13.38 -29.15
CA GLY A 796 36.64 -13.87 -30.04
C GLY A 796 38.00 -13.23 -29.75
N SER A 797 38.92 -13.29 -30.71
CA SER A 797 40.24 -12.67 -30.58
C SER A 797 40.68 -12.00 -31.88
N ALA A 798 41.69 -11.12 -31.79
CA ALA A 798 42.24 -10.40 -32.94
C ALA A 798 43.69 -10.81 -33.26
N CYS A 799 44.00 -11.09 -34.53
CA CYS A 799 45.39 -11.20 -34.95
C CYS A 799 46.10 -9.85 -34.78
N ASN A 800 47.44 -9.86 -34.70
CA ASN A 800 48.22 -8.62 -34.67
C ASN A 800 47.89 -7.68 -35.85
N CYS A 801 47.59 -8.21 -37.04
CA CYS A 801 47.16 -7.40 -38.19
C CYS A 801 45.75 -6.78 -38.07
N GLY A 802 45.04 -6.99 -36.96
CA GLY A 802 43.69 -6.50 -36.73
C GLY A 802 42.56 -7.41 -37.24
N ASN A 803 42.83 -8.55 -37.88
CA ASN A 803 41.78 -9.50 -38.29
C ASN A 803 41.10 -10.15 -37.07
N LEU A 804 39.76 -10.13 -37.02
CA LEU A 804 38.96 -10.74 -35.96
C LEU A 804 38.61 -12.21 -36.26
N MET A 805 38.57 -13.05 -35.23
CA MET A 805 38.36 -14.49 -35.37
C MET A 805 37.41 -15.02 -34.30
N CYS A 806 36.47 -15.89 -34.69
CA CYS A 806 35.65 -16.62 -33.74
C CYS A 806 36.47 -17.72 -33.05
N ASN A 807 35.97 -18.20 -31.91
CA ASN A 807 36.61 -19.27 -31.13
C ASN A 807 36.85 -20.55 -31.96
N HIS A 808 36.07 -20.80 -33.02
CA HIS A 808 36.24 -21.99 -33.88
C HIS A 808 37.39 -21.85 -34.90
N HIS A 809 37.63 -20.66 -35.43
CA HIS A 809 38.69 -20.45 -36.44
C HIS A 809 40.03 -20.03 -35.82
N LEU A 810 40.05 -19.80 -34.52
CA LEU A 810 41.18 -19.33 -33.75
C LEU A 810 42.38 -20.30 -33.84
N ALA A 811 43.54 -19.77 -34.24
CA ALA A 811 44.77 -20.54 -34.29
C ALA A 811 45.90 -19.75 -33.61
N TYR A 812 46.66 -20.41 -32.75
CA TYR A 812 47.73 -19.80 -31.97
C TYR A 812 49.10 -20.19 -32.50
N CYS A 813 50.04 -19.24 -32.47
CA CYS A 813 51.43 -19.54 -32.74
C CYS A 813 52.02 -20.42 -31.63
N LYS A 814 52.58 -21.57 -31.99
CA LYS A 814 53.22 -22.48 -31.01
C LYS A 814 54.41 -21.85 -30.26
N ALA A 815 55.02 -20.80 -30.80
CA ALA A 815 56.19 -20.14 -30.19
C ALA A 815 55.82 -19.01 -29.22
N CYS A 816 54.93 -18.10 -29.60
CA CYS A 816 54.60 -16.92 -28.80
C CYS A 816 53.17 -16.92 -28.23
N LEU A 817 52.37 -17.96 -28.53
CA LEU A 817 50.98 -18.11 -28.08
C LEU A 817 50.04 -16.98 -28.52
N GLU A 818 50.48 -16.12 -29.44
CA GLU A 818 49.65 -15.08 -30.05
C GLU A 818 48.76 -15.67 -31.16
N PRO A 819 47.49 -15.23 -31.29
CA PRO A 819 46.61 -15.68 -32.35
C PRO A 819 47.04 -15.13 -33.72
N ALA A 820 46.90 -15.96 -34.75
CA ALA A 820 47.28 -15.65 -36.12
C ALA A 820 46.12 -15.95 -37.09
N CYS A 821 45.74 -14.96 -37.91
CA CYS A 821 44.74 -15.13 -38.95
C CYS A 821 45.25 -16.00 -40.10
N MET A 822 44.36 -16.40 -41.01
CA MET A 822 44.72 -17.19 -42.21
C MET A 822 45.90 -16.60 -42.99
N ASP A 823 45.93 -15.28 -43.15
CA ASP A 823 46.98 -14.59 -43.93
C ASP A 823 48.33 -14.50 -43.21
N HIS A 824 48.33 -14.55 -41.88
CA HIS A 824 49.53 -14.36 -41.04
C HIS A 824 49.93 -15.62 -40.29
N ARG A 825 49.29 -16.75 -40.58
CA ARG A 825 49.64 -18.06 -40.07
C ARG A 825 50.32 -18.87 -41.17
N ALA A 826 51.41 -19.53 -40.79
CA ALA A 826 52.08 -20.49 -41.65
C ALA A 826 52.16 -21.82 -40.91
N LEU A 827 51.85 -22.91 -41.63
CA LEU A 827 52.17 -24.24 -41.17
C LEU A 827 53.64 -24.52 -41.48
N CYS A 828 54.42 -24.87 -40.47
CA CYS A 828 55.77 -25.35 -40.71
C CYS A 828 55.67 -26.71 -41.40
N TYR A 829 56.17 -26.82 -42.63
CA TYR A 829 56.06 -28.07 -43.39
C TYR A 829 56.84 -29.25 -42.76
N ILE A 830 57.74 -28.98 -41.80
CA ILE A 830 58.53 -29.99 -41.08
C ILE A 830 57.80 -30.50 -39.84
N CYS A 831 57.30 -29.63 -38.97
CA CYS A 831 56.67 -30.02 -37.70
C CYS A 831 55.15 -29.89 -37.66
N ASN A 832 54.54 -29.50 -38.79
CA ASN A 832 53.11 -29.34 -39.02
C ASN A 832 52.36 -28.47 -37.98
N SER A 833 53.09 -27.63 -37.24
CA SER A 833 52.52 -26.73 -36.24
C SER A 833 52.32 -25.34 -36.83
N THR A 834 51.34 -24.60 -36.31
CA THR A 834 51.02 -23.24 -36.74
C THR A 834 51.95 -22.22 -36.08
N PHE A 835 52.50 -21.31 -36.89
CA PHE A 835 53.32 -20.19 -36.44
C PHE A 835 52.85 -18.88 -37.06
N CYS A 836 53.04 -17.77 -36.35
CA CYS A 836 52.78 -16.44 -36.90
C CYS A 836 53.91 -16.01 -37.84
N ALA A 837 53.66 -14.99 -38.67
CA ALA A 837 54.62 -14.47 -39.64
C ALA A 837 56.01 -14.09 -39.06
N ARG A 838 56.11 -13.72 -37.77
CA ARG A 838 57.40 -13.46 -37.11
C ARG A 838 58.19 -14.73 -36.79
N HIS A 839 57.51 -15.84 -36.54
CA HIS A 839 58.10 -17.12 -36.14
C HIS A 839 58.14 -18.13 -37.30
N SER A 840 57.87 -17.69 -38.51
CA SER A 840 57.94 -18.50 -39.73
C SER A 840 58.68 -17.75 -40.84
N ALA A 841 59.43 -18.48 -41.66
CA ALA A 841 60.07 -17.95 -42.86
C ALA A 841 59.77 -18.85 -44.06
N LYS A 842 59.59 -18.24 -45.23
CA LYS A 842 59.48 -18.95 -46.50
C LYS A 842 60.89 -19.28 -47.00
N CYS A 843 61.14 -20.55 -47.29
CA CYS A 843 62.43 -20.98 -47.83
C CYS A 843 62.62 -20.44 -49.24
N GLU A 844 63.73 -19.74 -49.51
CA GLU A 844 64.02 -19.18 -50.84
C GLU A 844 64.44 -20.22 -51.89
N LEU A 845 64.60 -21.50 -51.49
CA LEU A 845 64.91 -22.59 -52.41
C LEU A 845 63.68 -23.43 -52.77
N CYS A 846 62.85 -23.82 -51.80
CA CYS A 846 61.69 -24.68 -52.04
C CYS A 846 60.35 -23.95 -51.90
N SER A 847 60.35 -22.66 -51.55
CA SER A 847 59.15 -21.86 -51.31
C SER A 847 58.22 -22.35 -50.19
N LEU A 848 58.58 -23.41 -49.45
CA LEU A 848 57.80 -23.91 -48.32
C LEU A 848 58.10 -23.11 -47.04
N SER A 849 57.10 -22.97 -46.18
CA SER A 849 57.21 -22.25 -44.90
C SER A 849 57.78 -23.14 -43.80
N ALA A 850 58.79 -22.66 -43.08
CA ALA A 850 59.37 -23.34 -41.92
C ALA A 850 59.43 -22.40 -40.72
N CYS A 851 59.31 -22.93 -39.50
CA CYS A 851 59.44 -22.11 -38.29
C CYS A 851 60.91 -21.69 -38.05
N THR A 852 61.13 -20.76 -37.13
CA THR A 852 62.48 -20.26 -36.78
C THR A 852 63.45 -21.33 -36.28
N SER A 853 62.97 -22.43 -35.69
CA SER A 853 63.82 -23.57 -35.32
C SER A 853 64.20 -24.45 -36.51
N HIS A 854 63.43 -24.38 -37.60
CA HIS A 854 63.59 -25.18 -38.81
C HIS A 854 63.99 -24.35 -40.04
N SER A 855 64.41 -23.10 -39.82
CA SER A 855 64.91 -22.20 -40.86
C SER A 855 66.10 -21.40 -40.34
N GLY A 856 66.93 -20.90 -41.26
CA GLY A 856 68.07 -20.07 -40.92
C GLY A 856 68.63 -19.37 -42.16
N ALA A 857 69.50 -18.39 -41.95
CA ALA A 857 70.18 -17.70 -43.05
C ALA A 857 71.45 -18.48 -43.44
N CYS A 858 71.67 -18.62 -44.75
CA CYS A 858 72.91 -19.20 -45.28
C CYS A 858 74.11 -18.30 -44.94
N SER A 859 75.18 -18.82 -44.34
CA SER A 859 76.38 -18.03 -44.01
C SER A 859 77.13 -17.49 -45.23
N VAL A 860 76.89 -18.07 -46.42
CA VAL A 860 77.55 -17.67 -47.68
C VAL A 860 76.76 -16.62 -48.44
N CYS A 861 75.46 -16.88 -48.70
CA CYS A 861 74.63 -16.02 -49.56
C CYS A 861 73.53 -15.29 -48.82
N ASN A 862 73.43 -15.47 -47.50
CA ASN A 862 72.43 -14.88 -46.61
C ASN A 862 70.96 -15.20 -46.94
N ARG A 863 70.69 -16.07 -47.93
CA ARG A 863 69.33 -16.52 -48.26
C ARG A 863 68.71 -17.27 -47.09
N LYS A 864 67.43 -17.03 -46.81
CA LYS A 864 66.64 -17.77 -45.82
C LYS A 864 66.28 -19.15 -46.36
N VAL A 865 66.74 -20.20 -45.69
CA VAL A 865 66.58 -21.58 -46.13
C VAL A 865 66.06 -22.46 -45.00
N CYS A 866 65.21 -23.42 -45.33
CA CYS A 866 64.73 -24.41 -44.36
C CYS A 866 65.80 -25.45 -44.06
N SER A 867 65.61 -26.21 -42.98
CA SER A 867 66.52 -27.29 -42.57
C SER A 867 66.66 -28.41 -43.60
N ASN A 868 65.69 -28.63 -44.50
CA ASN A 868 65.89 -29.61 -45.59
C ASN A 868 66.66 -29.03 -46.78
N CYS A 869 66.67 -27.70 -46.96
CA CYS A 869 67.39 -27.04 -48.05
C CYS A 869 68.76 -26.48 -47.61
N SER A 870 69.20 -26.81 -46.39
CA SER A 870 70.48 -26.38 -45.82
C SER A 870 71.15 -27.51 -45.04
N GLN A 871 72.44 -27.36 -44.78
CA GLN A 871 73.23 -28.27 -43.96
C GLN A 871 74.07 -27.44 -42.97
N LYS A 872 74.26 -27.95 -41.75
CA LYS A 872 75.09 -27.30 -40.73
C LYS A 872 76.55 -27.77 -40.88
N ARG A 873 77.52 -26.86 -41.02
CA ARG A 873 78.97 -27.13 -41.05
C ARG A 873 79.68 -26.52 -39.83
N GLY A 874 80.76 -27.17 -39.38
CA GLY A 874 81.60 -26.72 -38.25
C GLY A 874 81.35 -27.48 -36.94
N LEU A 875 82.44 -27.86 -36.26
CA LEU A 875 82.43 -28.63 -35.00
C LEU A 875 82.08 -27.78 -33.76
N ILE A 876 82.34 -26.46 -33.80
CA ILE A 876 82.20 -25.56 -32.62
C ILE A 876 81.13 -24.47 -32.83
N LYS A 877 81.07 -23.81 -34.00
CA LYS A 877 79.94 -22.96 -34.42
C LYS A 877 79.31 -23.56 -35.67
N ARG A 878 78.09 -24.07 -35.54
CA ARG A 878 77.35 -24.72 -36.64
C ARG A 878 76.79 -23.66 -37.59
N GLU A 879 77.54 -23.33 -38.64
CA GLU A 879 77.09 -22.43 -39.69
C GLU A 879 76.12 -23.13 -40.64
N ILE A 880 75.03 -22.46 -40.99
CA ILE A 880 74.00 -22.97 -41.90
C ILE A 880 74.42 -22.61 -43.32
N VAL A 881 74.62 -23.59 -44.21
CA VAL A 881 74.93 -23.36 -45.63
C VAL A 881 73.82 -23.94 -46.48
N CYS A 882 73.31 -23.18 -47.45
CA CYS A 882 72.26 -23.66 -48.34
C CYS A 882 72.80 -24.66 -49.38
N ARG A 883 71.94 -25.56 -49.87
CA ARG A 883 72.34 -26.59 -50.85
C ARG A 883 72.94 -26.02 -52.14
N SER A 884 72.47 -24.86 -52.61
CA SER A 884 73.04 -24.19 -53.79
C SER A 884 74.46 -23.65 -53.56
N CYS A 885 74.78 -23.22 -52.33
CA CYS A 885 76.14 -22.82 -51.94
C CYS A 885 77.03 -24.01 -51.61
N LEU A 886 76.44 -25.12 -51.16
CA LEU A 886 77.16 -26.40 -50.98
C LEU A 886 77.60 -26.99 -52.31
N SER A 887 76.77 -26.90 -53.35
CA SER A 887 77.14 -27.39 -54.70
C SER A 887 78.15 -26.49 -55.42
N SER A 888 78.32 -25.24 -55.01
CA SER A 888 79.29 -24.29 -55.58
C SER A 888 80.60 -24.20 -54.79
N SER A 889 80.69 -24.86 -53.62
CA SER A 889 81.91 -24.99 -52.81
C SER A 889 82.57 -26.38 -52.92
N SER A 890 82.08 -27.21 -53.85
CA SER A 890 82.65 -28.51 -54.23
C SER A 890 83.31 -28.50 -55.62
N LEU A 891 83.70 -27.32 -56.10
CA LEU A 891 84.60 -27.13 -57.25
C LEU A 891 85.93 -26.56 -56.75
#